data_AF-A0A927SW04-F1
#
_entry.id   AF-A0A927SW04-F1
#
_cell.length_a   1.000
_cell.length_b   1.000
_cell.length_c   1.000
_cell.angle_alpha   90.00
_cell.angle_beta   90.00
_cell.angle_gamma   90.00
#
_symmetry.space_group_name_H-M   'P 1'
#
loop_
_entity.id
_entity.type
_entity.pdbx_description
1 polymer ?
#
loop_
_entity_poly.entity_id
_entity_poly.type
_entity_poly.pdbx_seq_one_letter_code
_entity_poly.pdbx_strand_id
1 'polypeptide(L)'
;MEKWIKQFEDPSVEYRPHPFWSWNDKLEEDELREQIRLMAQTGHGGFYMHARDGIETPYLGDEWFKLVTACMDEAEKNGIEAWCYDENGWPSGSAGGVIPRMRPENPQHILRCLPLEKKDSTKGNILAFYGVNADLTYNRILADTVDDAFAALADGQKLYYATEIPDEGYIDVLNSAVVKDFIDYTHEQYEETNPGAFKSGKLAGFFTDEPQYTLCKTPWTTVAPEEFSKRYGYDIKDHIVALFLETPNKEAIRFDYWKMVADLFCNSFMKQIYDWCEDHGTQLTGHVMMEDNLLCQIHCTAGAMPLYEHMHIPGVDWLGNGSPDTKIDHRQGVPVVPLQVGSVAAQLGQKHVLTESFAMSGWDASFADFRHILDWQFLSGVNYTCQHLAGYSMRGRRKNDYPCCMFYQSPFWKDYKIFNDTISRLGKILADSNNTTETLMIHPMHSLWIKYTNDDLCAEEAFDAEFLETSTKLYEYHIPYHYGDETLIAKYGKVENGKFIIGNCTYNTVLIPWMYGLDSNTFKLLNEFVDQGGRLALISDKGKTPEFIDGRYAKQAIDELMAKTIKADIFDDEAFLTFIHHNKLDKILIKDNNGRCGHIHYNCRSFDDGKKVYFFVNMDKNSAHKVKIVLDEPNAVELLLDTMKFVSHPTVRRDGKLEIEVWFEPIESHLFITSNEAVAAPLATRYHNAFNVPLSRNWTLSSRSDKNSLLLEYCSVLNDDGTWFDRCHTMNAAHFATSPAVRKTAPALKYSINIAQGTKLDELCDVRFVSEFKLPVTVSINGTKVEHIEGEWWFDHNFKVYAIGEYLKEGTNDIIVTGFCNSKDADGGKTYWNRAEFGNMYLTGSFGVYFDSPLVEAHARTVFTEGNFYLTNRPTKLDGGELVHQGHPFFAGTAIFEQEVEIEHIDIERHVDIGGLPYGAYAFVTVNGNRSDIIAWNNWKVDVTPYLVKGKNTIEVEVCVGNRNLIGPHHYTPLFCQPGAGPSDFYPYDRQYWKERYCFVRAGIQD
;
A
#
# COMPACT_ATOMS: atom_id res chain seq x y z
N MET A 1 -16.67 27.00 17.87
CA MET A 1 -16.58 25.72 17.15
C MET A 1 -16.56 25.92 15.64
N GLU A 2 -17.56 26.59 15.06
CA GLU A 2 -17.64 26.85 13.60
C GLU A 2 -16.37 27.47 12.99
N LYS A 3 -15.81 28.53 13.59
CA LYS A 3 -14.56 29.14 13.12
C LYS A 3 -13.37 28.16 13.10
N TRP A 4 -13.35 27.20 14.02
CA TRP A 4 -12.28 26.21 14.13
C TRP A 4 -12.41 25.15 13.02
N ILE A 5 -13.63 24.67 12.73
CA ILE A 5 -13.85 23.72 11.62
C ILE A 5 -13.51 24.31 10.26
N LYS A 6 -13.78 25.60 10.07
CA LYS A 6 -13.54 26.27 8.78
C LYS A 6 -12.10 26.13 8.26
N GLN A 7 -11.12 25.94 9.14
CA GLN A 7 -9.72 25.74 8.74
C GLN A 7 -9.44 24.35 8.14
N PHE A 8 -10.35 23.39 8.32
CA PHE A 8 -10.24 22.04 7.81
C PHE A 8 -11.11 21.80 6.58
N GLU A 9 -12.14 22.62 6.32
CA GLU A 9 -13.11 22.41 5.22
C GLU A 9 -12.45 22.23 3.84
N ASP A 10 -11.40 23.00 3.56
CA ASP A 10 -10.62 22.93 2.33
C ASP A 10 -9.12 22.90 2.66
N PRO A 11 -8.53 21.70 2.82
CA PRO A 11 -7.11 21.54 3.10
C PRO A 11 -6.23 22.10 1.97
N SER A 12 -5.12 22.76 2.34
CA SER A 12 -4.07 23.16 1.39
C SER A 12 -3.39 21.94 0.75
N VAL A 13 -2.68 22.17 -0.35
CA VAL A 13 -2.07 21.11 -1.17
C VAL A 13 -1.10 20.20 -0.41
N GLU A 14 -0.38 20.73 0.59
CA GLU A 14 0.53 19.97 1.46
C GLU A 14 -0.18 18.86 2.28
N TYR A 15 -1.50 18.89 2.43
CA TYR A 15 -2.28 17.85 3.12
C TYR A 15 -3.04 16.93 2.17
N ARG A 16 -2.95 17.19 0.85
CA ARG A 16 -3.70 16.46 -0.17
C ARG A 16 -2.86 15.32 -0.74
N PRO A 17 -3.48 14.24 -1.23
CA PRO A 17 -2.76 13.08 -1.76
C PRO A 17 -1.85 13.44 -2.95
N HIS A 18 -0.72 12.75 -3.03
CA HIS A 18 0.22 12.83 -4.16
C HIS A 18 0.39 11.44 -4.75
N PRO A 19 -0.29 11.08 -5.84
CA PRO A 19 -0.22 9.74 -6.39
C PRO A 19 1.14 9.51 -7.07
N PHE A 20 1.55 8.24 -7.12
CA PHE A 20 2.56 7.81 -8.08
C PHE A 20 2.01 7.95 -9.48
N TRP A 21 2.55 8.88 -10.25
CA TRP A 21 2.17 9.08 -11.64
C TRP A 21 3.13 8.32 -12.54
N SER A 22 2.69 7.14 -12.93
CA SER A 22 3.47 6.19 -13.72
C SER A 22 3.57 6.63 -15.16
N TRP A 23 4.71 7.19 -15.51
CA TRP A 23 5.12 7.46 -16.87
C TRP A 23 5.52 6.14 -17.51
N ASN A 24 4.60 5.56 -18.27
CA ASN A 24 4.70 4.17 -18.71
C ASN A 24 4.39 3.99 -20.20
N ASP A 25 4.40 5.04 -21.03
CA ASP A 25 4.16 4.91 -22.49
C ASP A 25 5.13 5.84 -23.25
N LYS A 26 4.89 6.06 -24.54
CA LYS A 26 5.42 7.24 -25.22
C LYS A 26 4.68 8.47 -24.69
N LEU A 27 5.41 9.34 -24.02
CA LEU A 27 4.84 10.51 -23.36
C LEU A 27 4.66 11.65 -24.34
N GLU A 28 3.49 12.28 -24.29
CA GLU A 28 3.16 13.47 -25.08
C GLU A 28 2.86 14.65 -24.16
N GLU A 29 3.46 15.81 -24.46
CA GLU A 29 3.41 16.99 -23.60
C GLU A 29 1.96 17.45 -23.31
N ASP A 30 1.10 17.48 -24.32
CA ASP A 30 -0.30 17.92 -24.16
C ASP A 30 -1.11 16.97 -23.27
N GLU A 31 -0.84 15.67 -23.35
CA GLU A 31 -1.51 14.68 -22.50
C GLU A 31 -1.03 14.78 -21.05
N LEU A 32 0.29 14.93 -20.82
CA LEU A 32 0.83 15.16 -19.49
C LEU A 32 0.19 16.39 -18.82
N ARG A 33 0.06 17.49 -19.56
CA ARG A 33 -0.57 18.71 -19.05
C ARG A 33 -2.05 18.51 -18.73
N GLU A 34 -2.79 17.78 -19.57
CA GLU A 34 -4.19 17.47 -19.29
C GLU A 34 -4.34 16.57 -18.07
N GLN A 35 -3.49 15.55 -17.93
CA GLN A 35 -3.47 14.65 -16.77
C GLN A 35 -3.21 15.40 -15.46
N ILE A 36 -2.33 16.41 -15.47
CA ILE A 36 -2.11 17.32 -14.33
C ILE A 36 -3.37 18.10 -13.96
N ARG A 37 -4.10 18.64 -14.95
CA ARG A 37 -5.37 19.33 -14.69
C ARG A 37 -6.43 18.39 -14.11
N LEU A 38 -6.50 17.15 -14.61
CA LEU A 38 -7.40 16.15 -14.07
C LEU A 38 -7.09 15.87 -12.59
N MET A 39 -5.81 15.67 -12.24
CA MET A 39 -5.40 15.47 -10.84
C MET A 39 -5.80 16.65 -9.95
N ALA A 40 -5.58 17.88 -10.40
CA ALA A 40 -5.97 19.09 -9.67
C ALA A 40 -7.50 19.17 -9.46
N GLN A 41 -8.31 18.83 -10.47
CA GLN A 41 -9.77 18.86 -10.40
C GLN A 41 -10.35 17.88 -9.37
N THR A 42 -9.67 16.76 -9.12
CA THR A 42 -10.09 15.73 -8.16
C THR A 42 -9.45 15.86 -6.78
N GLY A 43 -8.83 17.02 -6.49
CA GLY A 43 -8.36 17.35 -5.15
C GLY A 43 -7.04 16.69 -4.75
N HIS A 44 -6.22 16.24 -5.71
CA HIS A 44 -4.82 15.88 -5.45
C HIS A 44 -3.99 17.14 -5.16
N GLY A 45 -2.97 16.99 -4.30
CA GLY A 45 -2.05 18.07 -3.93
C GLY A 45 -0.87 18.21 -4.88
N GLY A 46 -0.57 17.16 -5.63
CA GLY A 46 0.59 17.07 -6.53
C GLY A 46 0.73 15.66 -7.07
N PHE A 47 1.93 15.27 -7.50
CA PHE A 47 2.23 13.96 -8.09
C PHE A 47 3.73 13.65 -8.07
N TYR A 48 4.09 12.36 -8.07
CA TYR A 48 5.47 11.88 -8.26
C TYR A 48 5.65 11.36 -9.70
N MET A 49 6.55 11.98 -10.47
CA MET A 49 6.85 11.58 -11.86
C MET A 49 7.69 10.29 -11.88
N HIS A 50 7.03 9.14 -11.98
CA HIS A 50 7.64 7.81 -11.80
C HIS A 50 7.83 7.12 -13.17
N ALA A 51 9.09 6.94 -13.60
CA ALA A 51 9.41 6.11 -14.76
C ALA A 51 9.10 4.64 -14.46
N ARG A 52 8.21 4.02 -15.24
CA ARG A 52 7.69 2.68 -14.93
C ARG A 52 7.65 1.78 -16.17
N ASP A 53 7.47 0.49 -15.92
CA ASP A 53 7.38 -0.57 -16.92
C ASP A 53 6.48 -0.17 -18.11
N GLY A 54 7.09 -0.12 -19.29
CA GLY A 54 6.43 0.28 -20.53
C GLY A 54 6.82 1.67 -21.07
N ILE A 55 7.62 2.44 -20.31
CA ILE A 55 8.14 3.74 -20.75
C ILE A 55 8.93 3.62 -22.07
N GLU A 56 8.55 4.42 -23.08
CA GLU A 56 9.30 4.53 -24.34
C GLU A 56 10.21 5.77 -24.38
N THR A 57 9.88 6.81 -23.60
CA THR A 57 10.71 8.02 -23.49
C THR A 57 11.97 7.73 -22.65
N PRO A 58 13.19 7.96 -23.15
CA PRO A 58 14.42 7.64 -22.42
C PRO A 58 14.54 8.39 -21.09
N TYR A 59 14.63 7.65 -19.99
CA TYR A 59 14.83 8.19 -18.62
C TYR A 59 16.09 9.06 -18.55
N LEU A 60 15.96 10.26 -17.96
CA LEU A 60 17.00 11.30 -17.86
C LEU A 60 17.61 11.75 -19.21
N GLY A 61 16.91 11.54 -20.33
CA GLY A 61 17.28 12.12 -21.63
C GLY A 61 16.74 13.53 -21.83
N ASP A 62 17.17 14.21 -22.91
CA ASP A 62 16.71 15.57 -23.26
C ASP A 62 15.17 15.68 -23.33
N GLU A 63 14.52 14.67 -23.90
CA GLU A 63 13.06 14.61 -24.01
C GLU A 63 12.39 14.46 -22.64
N TRP A 64 12.96 13.64 -21.75
CA TRP A 64 12.48 13.47 -20.38
C TRP A 64 12.47 14.81 -19.64
N PHE A 65 13.59 15.53 -19.64
CA PHE A 65 13.68 16.80 -18.93
C PHE A 65 12.82 17.91 -19.55
N LYS A 66 12.66 17.92 -20.88
CA LYS A 66 11.69 18.82 -21.53
C LYS A 66 10.27 18.60 -20.97
N LEU A 67 9.87 17.34 -20.81
CA LEU A 67 8.55 16.98 -20.28
C LEU A 67 8.44 17.28 -18.78
N VAL A 68 9.51 17.10 -17.99
CA VAL A 68 9.58 17.52 -16.58
C VAL A 68 9.33 19.03 -16.46
N THR A 69 10.04 19.86 -17.24
CA THR A 69 9.80 21.32 -17.25
C THR A 69 8.36 21.65 -17.61
N ALA A 70 7.79 20.96 -18.61
CA ALA A 70 6.41 21.16 -19.01
C ALA A 70 5.41 20.83 -17.87
N CYS A 71 5.67 19.76 -17.13
CA CYS A 71 4.86 19.34 -15.98
C CYS A 71 4.97 20.33 -14.83
N MET A 72 6.18 20.81 -14.51
CA MET A 72 6.38 21.87 -13.50
C MET A 72 5.58 23.13 -13.82
N ASP A 73 5.66 23.60 -15.07
CA ASP A 73 4.92 24.78 -15.51
C ASP A 73 3.40 24.59 -15.43
N GLU A 74 2.90 23.38 -15.67
CA GLU A 74 1.47 23.10 -15.58
C GLU A 74 1.01 22.92 -14.12
N ALA A 75 1.83 22.30 -13.27
CA ALA A 75 1.59 22.16 -11.84
C ALA A 75 1.45 23.54 -11.18
N GLU A 76 2.37 24.47 -11.48
CA GLU A 76 2.33 25.85 -10.99
C GLU A 76 1.03 26.59 -11.40
N LYS A 77 0.57 26.42 -12.65
CA LYS A 77 -0.70 27.04 -13.11
C LYS A 77 -1.93 26.50 -12.39
N ASN A 78 -1.90 25.24 -11.95
CA ASN A 78 -3.00 24.59 -11.26
C ASN A 78 -2.85 24.64 -9.74
N GLY A 79 -1.75 25.19 -9.23
CA GLY A 79 -1.48 25.33 -7.80
C GLY A 79 -1.26 24.00 -7.08
N ILE A 80 -0.72 22.99 -7.77
CA ILE A 80 -0.34 21.68 -7.21
C ILE A 80 1.16 21.45 -7.32
N GLU A 81 1.71 20.48 -6.58
CA GLU A 81 3.15 20.24 -6.49
C GLU A 81 3.64 19.20 -7.51
N ALA A 82 4.82 19.44 -8.09
CA ALA A 82 5.52 18.46 -8.90
C ALA A 82 6.68 17.87 -8.11
N TRP A 83 6.72 16.54 -8.02
CA TRP A 83 7.79 15.81 -7.34
C TRP A 83 8.51 14.87 -8.32
N CYS A 84 9.81 14.72 -8.08
CA CYS A 84 10.63 13.75 -8.80
C CYS A 84 10.54 12.38 -8.13
N TYR A 85 10.68 11.33 -8.92
CA TYR A 85 10.98 9.99 -8.46
C TYR A 85 12.42 9.67 -8.91
N ASP A 86 13.27 9.23 -7.99
CA ASP A 86 14.73 9.20 -8.17
C ASP A 86 15.26 7.99 -8.96
N GLU A 87 14.37 7.14 -9.47
CA GLU A 87 14.69 5.87 -10.12
C GLU A 87 13.84 5.60 -11.40
N ASN A 88 14.29 4.64 -12.21
CA ASN A 88 13.54 4.03 -13.30
C ASN A 88 13.12 2.60 -12.89
N GLY A 89 11.87 2.45 -12.47
CA GLY A 89 11.40 1.31 -11.70
C GLY A 89 11.77 1.46 -10.22
N TRP A 90 11.94 0.35 -9.53
CA TRP A 90 12.34 0.27 -8.12
C TRP A 90 13.27 -0.95 -7.96
N PRO A 91 14.10 -1.04 -6.91
CA PRO A 91 14.33 -0.07 -5.83
C PRO A 91 15.32 1.06 -6.22
N SER A 92 15.27 2.19 -5.49
CA SER A 92 16.07 3.39 -5.74
C SER A 92 17.56 3.19 -5.52
N GLY A 93 18.40 3.69 -6.43
CA GLY A 93 19.86 3.71 -6.29
C GLY A 93 20.61 3.17 -7.51
N SER A 94 19.92 2.45 -8.39
CA SER A 94 20.50 1.83 -9.58
C SER A 94 20.51 2.75 -10.82
N ALA A 95 19.59 3.72 -10.88
CA ALA A 95 19.30 4.57 -12.03
C ALA A 95 19.06 3.77 -13.34
N GLY A 96 18.11 2.83 -13.33
CA GLY A 96 17.84 1.89 -14.44
C GLY A 96 19.03 0.95 -14.70
N GLY A 97 19.72 0.56 -13.63
CA GLY A 97 20.93 -0.25 -13.66
C GLY A 97 22.16 0.43 -14.25
N VAL A 98 22.18 1.77 -14.41
CA VAL A 98 23.37 2.50 -14.90
C VAL A 98 24.50 2.44 -13.87
N ILE A 99 24.21 2.66 -12.59
CA ILE A 99 25.24 2.71 -11.54
C ILE A 99 26.01 1.38 -11.41
N PRO A 100 25.35 0.20 -11.35
CA PRO A 100 26.05 -1.08 -11.39
C PRO A 100 26.93 -1.28 -12.64
N ARG A 101 26.57 -0.68 -13.80
CA ARG A 101 27.39 -0.75 -15.02
C ARG A 101 28.59 0.20 -14.99
N MET A 102 28.48 1.34 -14.30
CA MET A 102 29.58 2.29 -14.11
C MET A 102 30.60 1.80 -13.08
N ARG A 103 30.17 1.00 -12.09
CA ARG A 103 30.98 0.45 -11.00
C ARG A 103 30.97 -1.08 -10.97
N PRO A 104 31.39 -1.79 -12.04
CA PRO A 104 31.40 -3.25 -12.05
C PRO A 104 32.32 -3.87 -10.99
N GLU A 105 33.25 -3.09 -10.43
CA GLU A 105 34.16 -3.48 -9.36
C GLU A 105 33.58 -3.31 -7.94
N ASN A 106 32.43 -2.63 -7.79
CA ASN A 106 31.74 -2.42 -6.53
C ASN A 106 30.26 -2.86 -6.59
N PRO A 107 29.94 -4.12 -6.98
CA PRO A 107 28.59 -4.61 -6.80
C PRO A 107 28.27 -4.72 -5.30
N GLN A 108 26.99 -4.77 -4.97
CA GLN A 108 26.58 -5.28 -3.66
C GLN A 108 27.15 -6.68 -3.46
N HIS A 109 27.65 -7.00 -2.27
CA HIS A 109 28.14 -8.34 -1.96
C HIS A 109 27.32 -8.98 -0.83
N ILE A 110 27.30 -10.31 -0.83
CA ILE A 110 26.79 -11.11 0.27
C ILE A 110 27.93 -11.88 0.91
N LEU A 111 27.86 -12.03 2.23
CA LEU A 111 28.81 -12.81 3.00
C LEU A 111 28.29 -14.25 3.15
N ARG A 112 29.17 -15.24 2.97
CA ARG A 112 28.90 -16.62 3.36
C ARG A 112 30.07 -17.19 4.14
N CYS A 113 29.78 -18.06 5.11
CA CYS A 113 30.77 -18.88 5.78
C CYS A 113 30.36 -20.35 5.64
N LEU A 114 31.19 -21.15 4.98
CA LEU A 114 30.85 -22.53 4.62
C LEU A 114 31.89 -23.51 5.15
N PRO A 115 31.48 -24.71 5.60
CA PRO A 115 32.43 -25.80 5.84
C PRO A 115 33.09 -26.21 4.52
N LEU A 116 34.36 -26.61 4.58
CA LEU A 116 35.14 -27.03 3.41
C LEU A 116 35.72 -28.43 3.61
N GLU A 117 35.40 -29.37 2.72
CA GLU A 117 36.12 -30.63 2.59
C GLU A 117 37.21 -30.53 1.53
N LYS A 118 38.27 -31.36 1.64
CA LYS A 118 39.45 -31.30 0.77
C LYS A 118 39.16 -31.49 -0.73
N LYS A 119 38.00 -32.06 -1.07
CA LYS A 119 37.56 -32.32 -2.45
C LYS A 119 36.66 -31.22 -3.02
N ASP A 120 36.25 -30.26 -2.18
CA ASP A 120 35.26 -29.26 -2.54
C ASP A 120 35.91 -28.13 -3.35
N SER A 121 35.10 -27.48 -4.18
CA SER A 121 35.48 -26.24 -4.85
C SER A 121 34.94 -25.05 -4.05
N THR A 122 35.75 -24.01 -3.92
CA THR A 122 35.33 -22.75 -3.29
C THR A 122 34.53 -21.90 -4.28
N LYS A 123 33.64 -21.07 -3.74
CA LYS A 123 32.87 -20.07 -4.51
C LYS A 123 33.22 -18.67 -4.03
N GLY A 124 33.11 -17.68 -4.92
CA GLY A 124 33.35 -16.27 -4.59
C GLY A 124 34.82 -15.96 -4.29
N ASN A 125 35.05 -14.75 -3.78
CA ASN A 125 36.37 -14.29 -3.34
C ASN A 125 36.58 -14.63 -1.87
N ILE A 126 37.62 -15.41 -1.57
CA ILE A 126 37.87 -15.90 -0.20
C ILE A 126 38.41 -14.77 0.67
N LEU A 127 37.75 -14.53 1.80
CA LEU A 127 38.12 -13.49 2.77
C LEU A 127 38.99 -14.03 3.90
N ALA A 128 38.72 -15.24 4.38
CA ALA A 128 39.43 -15.86 5.50
C ALA A 128 39.16 -17.37 5.59
N PHE A 129 40.11 -18.10 6.20
CA PHE A 129 39.97 -19.50 6.59
C PHE A 129 39.93 -19.63 8.12
N TYR A 130 39.21 -20.62 8.63
CA TYR A 130 39.05 -20.87 10.06
C TYR A 130 39.17 -22.36 10.39
N GLY A 131 39.95 -22.67 11.42
CA GLY A 131 39.91 -23.97 12.08
C GLY A 131 38.91 -23.94 13.22
N VAL A 132 37.85 -24.74 13.14
CA VAL A 132 36.76 -24.78 14.12
C VAL A 132 36.78 -26.10 14.90
N ASN A 133 36.85 -26.03 16.22
CA ASN A 133 36.83 -27.18 17.12
C ASN A 133 35.41 -27.73 17.31
N ALA A 134 35.29 -28.92 17.90
CA ALA A 134 34.00 -29.54 18.21
C ALA A 134 33.13 -28.74 19.21
N ASP A 135 33.76 -27.93 20.06
CA ASP A 135 33.09 -27.02 21.00
C ASP A 135 32.80 -25.62 20.40
N LEU A 136 32.98 -25.47 19.09
CA LEU A 136 32.79 -24.23 18.32
C LEU A 136 33.75 -23.08 18.68
N THR A 137 34.78 -23.33 19.48
CA THR A 137 35.94 -22.43 19.54
C THR A 137 36.70 -22.48 18.21
N TYR A 138 37.34 -21.39 17.81
CA TYR A 138 37.97 -21.30 16.51
C TYR A 138 39.21 -20.40 16.52
N ASN A 139 40.02 -20.54 15.47
CA ASN A 139 41.12 -19.62 15.15
C ASN A 139 41.14 -19.33 13.65
N ARG A 140 41.53 -18.10 13.28
CA ARG A 140 41.84 -17.76 11.89
C ARG A 140 43.08 -18.52 11.44
N ILE A 141 43.05 -19.05 10.23
CA ILE A 141 44.19 -19.68 9.55
C ILE A 141 44.70 -18.68 8.52
N LEU A 142 45.98 -18.30 8.64
CA LEU A 142 46.63 -17.43 7.67
C LEU A 142 47.14 -18.29 6.51
N ALA A 143 46.35 -18.37 5.45
CA ALA A 143 46.63 -19.14 4.25
C ALA A 143 46.07 -18.43 3.01
N ASP A 144 46.82 -18.48 1.91
CA ASP A 144 46.42 -17.89 0.62
C ASP A 144 45.72 -18.90 -0.29
N THR A 145 45.90 -20.21 -0.03
CA THR A 145 45.30 -21.29 -0.80
C THR A 145 44.55 -22.28 0.09
N VAL A 146 43.60 -23.01 -0.50
CA VAL A 146 42.87 -24.08 0.18
C VAL A 146 43.81 -25.18 0.68
N ASP A 147 44.83 -25.54 -0.11
CA ASP A 147 45.80 -26.57 0.28
C ASP A 147 46.64 -26.13 1.48
N ASP A 148 47.07 -24.87 1.52
CA ASP A 148 47.80 -24.32 2.66
C ASP A 148 46.91 -24.25 3.91
N ALA A 149 45.62 -23.91 3.74
CA ALA A 149 44.67 -23.89 4.84
C ALA A 149 44.47 -25.29 5.44
N PHE A 150 44.36 -26.34 4.61
CA PHE A 150 44.32 -27.73 5.09
C PHE A 150 45.64 -28.19 5.71
N ALA A 151 46.79 -27.71 5.21
CA ALA A 151 48.10 -28.03 5.79
C ALA A 151 48.31 -27.39 7.17
N ALA A 152 47.70 -26.23 7.41
CA ALA A 152 47.75 -25.50 8.68
C ALA A 152 46.62 -25.86 9.66
N LEU A 153 45.67 -26.72 9.26
CA LEU A 153 44.54 -27.14 10.09
C LEU A 153 45.03 -28.04 11.25
N ALA A 154 44.66 -27.70 12.49
CA ALA A 154 45.03 -28.52 13.64
C ALA A 154 44.21 -29.82 13.71
N ASP A 155 44.76 -30.84 14.38
CA ASP A 155 44.09 -32.13 14.52
C ASP A 155 42.75 -31.99 15.26
N GLY A 156 41.70 -32.61 14.72
CA GLY A 156 40.33 -32.52 15.25
C GLY A 156 39.53 -31.27 14.84
N GLN A 157 40.12 -30.31 14.14
CA GLN A 157 39.40 -29.15 13.61
C GLN A 157 38.68 -29.45 12.29
N LYS A 158 37.57 -28.76 12.07
CA LYS A 158 36.92 -28.64 10.76
C LYS A 158 37.32 -27.33 10.11
N LEU A 159 37.65 -27.36 8.82
CA LEU A 159 37.97 -26.15 8.07
C LEU A 159 36.68 -25.47 7.61
N TYR A 160 36.59 -24.17 7.86
CA TYR A 160 35.59 -23.27 7.30
C TYR A 160 36.29 -22.18 6.49
N TYR A 161 35.60 -21.62 5.51
CA TYR A 161 36.05 -20.43 4.80
C TYR A 161 34.92 -19.40 4.71
N ALA A 162 35.28 -18.13 4.88
CA ALA A 162 34.43 -17.00 4.59
C ALA A 162 34.69 -16.51 3.17
N THR A 163 33.62 -16.18 2.45
CA THR A 163 33.69 -15.71 1.07
C THR A 163 32.68 -14.61 0.80
N GLU A 164 33.06 -13.65 -0.01
CA GLU A 164 32.14 -12.65 -0.59
C GLU A 164 31.70 -13.11 -1.99
N ILE A 165 30.43 -12.90 -2.28
CA ILE A 165 29.82 -13.23 -3.58
C ILE A 165 29.06 -11.99 -4.05
N PRO A 166 29.26 -11.53 -5.30
CA PRO A 166 28.44 -10.47 -5.86
C PRO A 166 26.95 -10.83 -5.80
N ASP A 167 26.12 -9.91 -5.32
CA ASP A 167 24.68 -10.00 -5.43
C ASP A 167 24.24 -9.26 -6.70
N GLU A 168 23.89 -10.02 -7.74
CA GLU A 168 23.55 -9.44 -9.03
C GLU A 168 22.24 -8.65 -8.94
N GLY A 169 22.24 -7.41 -9.44
CA GLY A 169 21.00 -6.66 -9.72
C GLY A 169 20.80 -5.37 -8.94
N TYR A 170 21.65 -5.03 -7.97
CA TYR A 170 21.51 -3.81 -7.17
C TYR A 170 22.86 -3.19 -6.75
N ILE A 171 22.85 -1.97 -6.20
CA ILE A 171 24.06 -1.22 -5.82
C ILE A 171 24.50 -1.49 -4.38
N ASP A 172 25.78 -1.26 -4.07
CA ASP A 172 26.30 -1.30 -2.70
C ASP A 172 25.91 -0.03 -1.92
N VAL A 173 24.71 -0.04 -1.33
CA VAL A 173 24.17 1.10 -0.54
C VAL A 173 24.94 1.37 0.74
N LEU A 174 25.81 0.45 1.18
CA LEU A 174 26.66 0.63 2.35
C LEU A 174 27.91 1.47 2.03
N ASN A 175 28.22 1.64 0.74
CA ASN A 175 29.38 2.38 0.27
C ASN A 175 29.02 3.79 -0.22
N SER A 176 29.35 4.80 0.59
CA SER A 176 29.09 6.22 0.29
C SER A 176 29.62 6.72 -1.07
N ALA A 177 30.66 6.08 -1.64
CA ALA A 177 31.15 6.47 -2.96
C ALA A 177 30.22 6.00 -4.10
N VAL A 178 29.58 4.84 -3.93
CA VAL A 178 28.62 4.30 -4.91
C VAL A 178 27.33 5.10 -4.88
N VAL A 179 26.83 5.44 -3.68
CA VAL A 179 25.66 6.31 -3.53
C VAL A 179 25.93 7.71 -4.08
N LYS A 180 27.15 8.25 -3.89
CA LYS A 180 27.50 9.54 -4.49
C LYS A 180 27.37 9.51 -6.02
N ASP A 181 27.80 8.44 -6.68
CA ASP A 181 27.62 8.32 -8.14
C ASP A 181 26.15 8.27 -8.54
N PHE A 182 25.28 7.66 -7.72
CA PHE A 182 23.83 7.70 -7.92
C PHE A 182 23.31 9.15 -7.85
N ILE A 183 23.65 9.91 -6.80
CA ILE A 183 23.27 11.32 -6.64
C ILE A 183 23.78 12.17 -7.81
N ASP A 184 25.05 11.99 -8.20
CA ASP A 184 25.66 12.70 -9.33
C ASP A 184 24.96 12.40 -10.67
N TYR A 185 24.47 11.17 -10.85
CA TYR A 185 23.80 10.74 -12.07
C TYR A 185 22.32 11.10 -12.13
N THR A 186 21.65 11.22 -10.99
CA THR A 186 20.20 11.49 -10.91
C THR A 186 19.90 12.90 -10.41
N HIS A 187 20.15 13.17 -9.13
CA HIS A 187 19.76 14.40 -8.44
C HIS A 187 20.44 15.64 -9.05
N GLU A 188 21.75 15.57 -9.29
CA GLU A 188 22.50 16.66 -9.94
C GLU A 188 21.98 16.95 -11.34
N GLN A 189 21.59 15.93 -12.13
CA GLN A 189 21.06 16.15 -13.48
C GLN A 189 19.74 16.92 -13.48
N TYR A 190 18.88 16.70 -12.48
CA TYR A 190 17.64 17.49 -12.32
C TYR A 190 17.94 18.96 -12.00
N GLU A 191 18.89 19.24 -11.10
CA GLU A 191 19.29 20.61 -10.76
C GLU A 191 20.02 21.30 -11.92
N GLU A 192 20.96 20.62 -12.59
CA GLU A 192 21.69 21.17 -13.74
C GLU A 192 20.76 21.52 -14.91
N THR A 193 19.76 20.69 -15.17
CA THR A 193 18.81 20.90 -16.28
C THR A 193 17.72 21.91 -15.93
N ASN A 194 17.35 22.02 -14.65
CA ASN A 194 16.32 22.93 -14.16
C ASN A 194 16.84 23.82 -13.01
N PRO A 195 17.84 24.69 -13.26
CA PRO A 195 18.55 25.40 -12.20
C PRO A 195 17.63 26.27 -11.35
N GLY A 196 17.67 26.06 -10.03
CA GLY A 196 16.85 26.78 -9.06
C GLY A 196 15.40 26.32 -8.97
N ALA A 197 14.99 25.26 -9.68
CA ALA A 197 13.64 24.69 -9.58
C ALA A 197 13.31 24.27 -8.15
N PHE A 198 14.23 23.56 -7.50
CA PHE A 198 14.13 23.12 -6.11
C PHE A 198 14.02 24.29 -5.14
N LYS A 199 14.98 25.22 -5.19
CA LYS A 199 14.98 26.42 -4.35
C LYS A 199 13.73 27.30 -4.48
N SER A 200 13.09 27.30 -5.66
CA SER A 200 11.85 28.04 -5.91
C SER A 200 10.58 27.28 -5.49
N GLY A 201 10.68 25.99 -5.18
CA GLY A 201 9.55 25.10 -4.90
C GLY A 201 8.80 24.62 -6.14
N LYS A 202 9.32 24.86 -7.35
CA LYS A 202 8.72 24.34 -8.61
C LYS A 202 8.86 22.82 -8.74
N LEU A 203 9.93 22.29 -8.16
CA LEU A 203 10.04 20.88 -7.81
C LEU A 203 10.14 20.81 -6.29
N ALA A 204 9.25 20.06 -5.66
CA ALA A 204 9.14 20.02 -4.21
C ALA A 204 10.17 19.09 -3.54
N GLY A 205 10.64 18.07 -4.26
CA GLY A 205 11.58 17.09 -3.75
C GLY A 205 11.66 15.80 -4.54
N PHE A 206 12.27 14.80 -3.91
CA PHE A 206 12.42 13.45 -4.43
C PHE A 206 11.67 12.44 -3.57
N PHE A 207 11.09 11.46 -4.23
CA PHE A 207 10.66 10.20 -3.63
C PHE A 207 11.74 9.13 -3.84
N THR A 208 12.19 8.51 -2.76
CA THR A 208 13.09 7.35 -2.72
C THR A 208 12.27 6.10 -2.36
N ASP A 209 12.42 5.01 -3.12
CA ASP A 209 11.57 3.83 -3.04
C ASP A 209 12.36 2.55 -2.73
N GLU A 210 12.01 1.90 -1.62
CA GLU A 210 12.55 0.63 -1.14
C GLU A 210 14.09 0.42 -1.18
N PRO A 211 14.96 1.39 -0.82
CA PRO A 211 16.38 1.12 -0.73
C PRO A 211 16.69 0.03 0.31
N GLN A 212 17.69 -0.81 0.03
CA GLN A 212 18.02 -2.00 0.83
C GLN A 212 19.48 -2.46 0.65
N TYR A 213 20.07 -3.19 1.59
CA TYR A 213 21.41 -3.76 1.36
C TYR A 213 21.42 -5.12 0.65
N THR A 214 20.42 -5.97 0.85
CA THR A 214 20.24 -7.26 0.15
C THR A 214 18.91 -7.85 0.62
N LEU A 215 18.33 -8.81 -0.12
CA LEU A 215 17.15 -9.56 0.30
C LEU A 215 17.55 -10.89 0.96
N CYS A 216 17.19 -11.06 2.24
CA CYS A 216 17.30 -12.31 3.00
C CYS A 216 18.70 -12.97 2.99
N LYS A 217 19.77 -12.17 3.03
CA LYS A 217 21.17 -12.63 3.04
C LYS A 217 21.98 -11.73 3.98
N THR A 218 23.16 -12.17 4.40
CA THR A 218 24.09 -11.34 5.17
C THR A 218 24.80 -10.36 4.22
N PRO A 219 24.60 -9.04 4.33
CA PRO A 219 25.25 -8.07 3.45
C PRO A 219 26.76 -8.07 3.67
N TRP A 220 27.52 -7.67 2.67
CA TRP A 220 28.95 -7.36 2.78
C TRP A 220 29.28 -6.18 1.88
N THR A 221 30.22 -5.34 2.33
CA THR A 221 30.75 -4.24 1.52
C THR A 221 32.27 -4.22 1.62
N THR A 222 32.91 -3.79 0.54
CA THR A 222 34.38 -3.70 0.45
C THR A 222 35.01 -2.79 1.51
N VAL A 223 34.25 -1.83 2.06
CA VAL A 223 34.71 -0.92 3.12
C VAL A 223 34.56 -1.51 4.53
N ALA A 224 33.86 -2.65 4.68
CA ALA A 224 33.54 -3.23 5.97
C ALA A 224 34.77 -3.52 6.85
N PRO A 225 35.88 -4.10 6.36
CA PRO A 225 37.04 -4.40 7.22
C PRO A 225 37.68 -3.17 7.87
N GLU A 226 37.80 -2.07 7.12
CA GLU A 226 38.39 -0.82 7.61
C GLU A 226 37.45 -0.15 8.61
N GLU A 227 36.18 0.01 8.24
CA GLU A 227 35.17 0.66 9.08
C GLU A 227 34.92 -0.11 10.38
N PHE A 228 34.89 -1.44 10.33
CA PHE A 228 34.74 -2.27 11.52
C PHE A 228 35.93 -2.10 12.47
N SER A 229 37.16 -2.21 11.95
CA SER A 229 38.38 -2.11 12.76
C SER A 229 38.52 -0.74 13.42
N LYS A 230 38.14 0.32 12.70
CA LYS A 230 38.15 1.69 13.20
C LYS A 230 37.17 1.92 14.35
N ARG A 231 36.00 1.26 14.33
CA ARG A 231 34.95 1.42 15.35
C ARG A 231 35.18 0.59 16.59
N TYR A 232 35.63 -0.66 16.43
CA TYR A 232 35.65 -1.64 17.51
C TYR A 232 37.05 -2.09 17.94
N GLY A 233 38.09 -1.72 17.18
CA GLY A 233 39.49 -1.98 17.54
C GLY A 233 40.01 -3.39 17.23
N TYR A 234 39.30 -4.17 16.42
CA TYR A 234 39.72 -5.50 15.96
C TYR A 234 39.23 -5.80 14.53
N ASP A 235 39.89 -6.72 13.81
CA ASP A 235 39.57 -7.06 12.42
C ASP A 235 38.39 -8.04 12.36
N ILE A 236 37.31 -7.67 11.66
CA ILE A 236 36.15 -8.56 11.43
C ILE A 236 36.56 -9.86 10.73
N LYS A 237 37.61 -9.86 9.89
CA LYS A 237 38.12 -11.08 9.22
C LYS A 237 38.73 -12.10 10.19
N ASP A 238 38.96 -11.73 11.44
CA ASP A 238 39.31 -12.68 12.50
C ASP A 238 38.09 -13.38 13.07
N HIS A 239 36.87 -12.90 12.78
CA HIS A 239 35.64 -13.29 13.48
C HIS A 239 34.42 -13.55 12.57
N ILE A 240 34.52 -13.53 11.24
CA ILE A 240 33.36 -13.73 10.33
C ILE A 240 32.58 -15.00 10.68
N VAL A 241 33.28 -16.09 11.04
CA VAL A 241 32.64 -17.37 11.40
C VAL A 241 31.63 -17.23 12.55
N ALA A 242 31.79 -16.26 13.46
CA ALA A 242 30.85 -16.01 14.56
C ALA A 242 29.50 -15.43 14.11
N LEU A 243 29.43 -14.85 12.90
CA LEU A 243 28.17 -14.39 12.30
C LEU A 243 27.28 -15.55 11.85
N PHE A 244 27.85 -16.74 11.64
CA PHE A 244 27.15 -17.91 11.08
C PHE A 244 27.08 -19.09 12.04
N LEU A 245 28.03 -19.21 12.98
CA LEU A 245 28.09 -20.32 13.93
C LEU A 245 27.87 -19.85 15.36
N GLU A 246 27.42 -20.79 16.21
CA GLU A 246 27.18 -20.58 17.64
C GLU A 246 28.48 -20.56 18.49
N THR A 247 29.46 -19.79 18.04
CA THR A 247 30.79 -19.68 18.68
C THR A 247 30.74 -18.90 20.00
N PRO A 248 31.73 -19.06 20.90
CA PRO A 248 31.86 -18.21 22.07
C PRO A 248 32.02 -16.72 21.69
N ASN A 249 31.35 -15.82 22.43
CA ASN A 249 31.32 -14.36 22.22
C ASN A 249 30.65 -13.88 20.92
N LYS A 250 29.97 -14.77 20.18
CA LYS A 250 29.23 -14.40 18.96
C LYS A 250 28.27 -13.23 19.16
N GLU A 251 27.61 -13.14 20.33
CA GLU A 251 26.62 -12.11 20.62
C GLU A 251 27.21 -10.70 20.48
N ALA A 252 28.43 -10.48 20.99
CA ALA A 252 29.12 -9.21 20.89
C ALA A 252 29.56 -8.91 19.44
N ILE A 253 30.05 -9.92 18.73
CA ILE A 253 30.53 -9.78 17.35
C ILE A 253 29.36 -9.49 16.39
N ARG A 254 28.24 -10.20 16.54
CA ARG A 254 27.04 -10.00 15.74
C ARG A 254 26.45 -8.61 15.99
N PHE A 255 26.38 -8.18 17.26
CA PHE A 255 25.94 -6.83 17.61
C PHE A 255 26.81 -5.75 16.96
N ASP A 256 28.14 -5.83 17.13
CA ASP A 256 29.07 -4.84 16.56
C ASP A 256 28.98 -4.82 15.01
N TYR A 257 28.79 -5.98 14.37
CA TYR A 257 28.64 -6.10 12.92
C TYR A 257 27.36 -5.45 12.40
N TRP A 258 26.21 -5.83 12.94
CA TRP A 258 24.92 -5.30 12.49
C TRP A 258 24.77 -3.81 12.81
N LYS A 259 25.32 -3.35 13.93
CA LYS A 259 25.40 -1.91 14.24
C LYS A 259 26.20 -1.14 13.19
N MET A 260 27.34 -1.68 12.73
CA MET A 260 28.09 -1.09 11.63
C MET A 260 27.30 -1.08 10.33
N VAL A 261 26.63 -2.18 9.97
CA VAL A 261 25.80 -2.28 8.76
C VAL A 261 24.67 -1.23 8.77
N ALA A 262 23.91 -1.15 9.87
CA ALA A 262 22.83 -0.18 10.04
C ALA A 262 23.36 1.26 9.93
N ASP A 263 24.47 1.57 10.60
CA ASP A 263 25.11 2.89 10.53
C ASP A 263 25.60 3.22 9.11
N LEU A 264 26.21 2.26 8.41
CA LEU A 264 26.70 2.48 7.05
C LEU A 264 25.55 2.74 6.08
N PHE A 265 24.47 1.97 6.17
CA PHE A 265 23.32 2.18 5.31
C PHE A 265 22.68 3.56 5.56
N CYS A 266 22.42 3.88 6.83
CA CYS A 266 21.84 5.16 7.24
C CYS A 266 22.69 6.36 6.76
N ASN A 267 24.01 6.30 6.93
CA ASN A 267 24.88 7.43 6.57
C ASN A 267 25.23 7.49 5.07
N SER A 268 25.48 6.35 4.44
CA SER A 268 25.90 6.31 3.03
C SER A 268 24.73 6.61 2.09
N PHE A 269 23.54 6.08 2.36
CA PHE A 269 22.37 6.24 1.50
C PHE A 269 21.48 7.41 1.96
N MET A 270 20.74 7.20 3.06
CA MET A 270 19.69 8.12 3.50
C MET A 270 20.22 9.51 3.82
N LYS A 271 21.23 9.60 4.68
CA LYS A 271 21.79 10.89 5.10
C LYS A 271 22.42 11.66 3.93
N GLN A 272 23.08 10.97 3.00
CA GLN A 272 23.76 11.64 1.89
C GLN A 272 22.76 12.31 0.94
N ILE A 273 21.64 11.64 0.64
CA ILE A 273 20.54 12.21 -0.16
C ILE A 273 19.85 13.33 0.64
N TYR A 274 19.59 13.12 1.93
CA TYR A 274 19.00 14.13 2.81
C TYR A 274 19.84 15.42 2.86
N ASP A 275 21.15 15.31 3.07
CA ASP A 275 22.07 16.45 3.09
C ASP A 275 22.09 17.17 1.73
N TRP A 276 22.05 16.43 0.62
CA TRP A 276 21.93 17.02 -0.71
C TRP A 276 20.63 17.82 -0.84
N CYS A 277 19.51 17.29 -0.36
CA CYS A 277 18.23 18.00 -0.37
C CYS A 277 18.26 19.29 0.46
N GLU A 278 18.85 19.25 1.66
CA GLU A 278 19.05 20.42 2.52
C GLU A 278 19.89 21.51 1.84
N ASP A 279 20.99 21.13 1.19
CA ASP A 279 21.89 22.06 0.48
C ASP A 279 21.21 22.75 -0.72
N HIS A 280 20.19 22.12 -1.31
CA HIS A 280 19.44 22.63 -2.46
C HIS A 280 18.09 23.26 -2.08
N GLY A 281 17.71 23.24 -0.80
CA GLY A 281 16.45 23.78 -0.30
C GLY A 281 15.23 23.01 -0.79
N THR A 282 15.32 21.68 -0.84
CA THR A 282 14.27 20.77 -1.30
C THR A 282 14.03 19.64 -0.30
N GLN A 283 13.05 18.78 -0.57
CA GLN A 283 12.63 17.74 0.36
C GLN A 283 12.97 16.33 -0.13
N LEU A 284 13.03 15.41 0.83
CA LEU A 284 13.19 13.97 0.64
C LEU A 284 12.03 13.28 1.33
N THR A 285 11.31 12.47 0.58
CA THR A 285 10.26 11.58 1.07
C THR A 285 10.48 10.18 0.52
N GLY A 286 9.77 9.20 1.03
CA GLY A 286 9.91 7.81 0.59
C GLY A 286 9.63 6.83 1.69
N HIS A 287 10.05 5.59 1.48
CA HIS A 287 10.04 4.53 2.48
C HIS A 287 11.20 3.57 2.21
N VAL A 288 11.34 2.51 3.02
CA VAL A 288 12.43 1.54 2.90
C VAL A 288 11.88 0.12 2.80
N MET A 289 12.68 -0.80 2.26
CA MET A 289 12.22 -2.17 2.01
C MET A 289 11.88 -2.92 3.33
N MET A 290 10.76 -3.66 3.34
CA MET A 290 10.41 -4.67 4.34
C MET A 290 10.38 -4.15 5.79
N GLU A 291 9.60 -3.09 6.02
CA GLU A 291 9.40 -2.43 7.31
C GLU A 291 8.51 -3.22 8.29
N ASP A 292 7.85 -4.30 7.83
CA ASP A 292 6.71 -4.95 8.46
C ASP A 292 6.91 -5.41 9.91
N ASN A 293 8.08 -5.97 10.19
CA ASN A 293 8.41 -6.61 11.47
C ASN A 293 9.93 -6.72 11.66
N LEU A 294 10.38 -7.27 12.79
CA LEU A 294 11.80 -7.28 13.14
C LEU A 294 12.61 -8.16 12.18
N LEU A 295 12.06 -9.31 11.79
CA LEU A 295 12.69 -10.27 10.88
C LEU A 295 12.84 -9.74 9.46
N CYS A 296 11.79 -9.08 8.96
CA CYS A 296 11.77 -8.38 7.68
C CYS A 296 12.85 -7.28 7.65
N GLN A 297 12.93 -6.47 8.70
CA GLN A 297 13.90 -5.38 8.78
C GLN A 297 15.34 -5.88 8.87
N ILE A 298 15.67 -6.92 9.66
CA ILE A 298 17.04 -7.46 9.69
C ILE A 298 17.47 -8.08 8.35
N HIS A 299 16.51 -8.43 7.48
CA HIS A 299 16.83 -8.91 6.14
C HIS A 299 17.25 -7.81 5.18
N CYS A 300 16.79 -6.56 5.35
CA CYS A 300 16.91 -5.53 4.31
C CYS A 300 17.51 -4.19 4.79
N THR A 301 17.28 -3.80 6.04
CA THR A 301 17.59 -2.46 6.57
C THR A 301 18.31 -2.46 7.91
N ALA A 302 18.28 -3.57 8.65
CA ALA A 302 18.77 -3.73 10.02
C ALA A 302 18.11 -2.79 11.05
N GLY A 303 16.97 -2.19 10.69
CA GLY A 303 16.21 -1.27 11.53
C GLY A 303 15.75 -0.05 10.72
N ALA A 304 14.43 0.16 10.61
CA ALA A 304 13.87 1.25 9.81
C ALA A 304 13.86 2.60 10.54
N MET A 305 13.64 2.62 11.86
CA MET A 305 13.44 3.86 12.62
C MET A 305 14.58 4.90 12.49
N PRO A 306 15.88 4.52 12.51
CA PRO A 306 16.96 5.49 12.32
C PRO A 306 17.00 6.12 10.92
N LEU A 307 16.40 5.48 9.91
CA LEU A 307 16.39 5.96 8.53
C LEU A 307 15.40 7.13 8.36
N TYR A 308 14.29 7.14 9.11
CA TYR A 308 13.28 8.21 9.09
C TYR A 308 13.80 9.57 9.57
N GLU A 309 14.87 9.60 10.37
CA GLU A 309 15.54 10.85 10.78
C GLU A 309 16.06 11.63 9.57
N HIS A 310 16.40 10.93 8.50
CA HIS A 310 16.93 11.49 7.26
C HIS A 310 15.88 11.50 6.14
N MET A 311 14.64 11.83 6.49
CA MET A 311 13.55 12.13 5.57
C MET A 311 12.83 13.40 6.04
N HIS A 312 12.53 14.32 5.13
CA HIS A 312 11.75 15.52 5.45
C HIS A 312 10.28 15.16 5.70
N ILE A 313 9.79 14.20 4.92
CA ILE A 313 8.48 13.55 5.08
C ILE A 313 8.77 12.05 5.15
N PRO A 314 8.93 11.46 6.35
CA PRO A 314 9.13 10.02 6.43
C PRO A 314 7.87 9.29 6.00
N GLY A 315 8.03 8.18 5.30
CA GLY A 315 6.92 7.37 4.81
C GLY A 315 7.11 5.89 5.06
N VAL A 316 6.02 5.15 4.84
CA VAL A 316 5.98 3.68 4.92
C VAL A 316 5.33 3.10 3.67
N ASP A 317 5.64 1.84 3.37
CA ASP A 317 4.88 1.06 2.40
C ASP A 317 3.72 0.31 3.07
N TRP A 318 2.50 0.61 2.63
CA TRP A 318 1.33 -0.19 2.95
C TRP A 318 0.37 -0.37 1.77
N LEU A 319 0.75 -1.24 0.84
CA LEU A 319 -0.01 -1.50 -0.40
C LEU A 319 -1.53 -1.71 -0.22
N GLY A 320 -2.01 -2.59 0.66
CA GLY A 320 -3.46 -2.88 0.70
C GLY A 320 -3.94 -3.72 1.89
N ASN A 321 -5.01 -4.50 1.67
CA ASN A 321 -5.60 -5.36 2.71
C ASN A 321 -4.74 -6.60 3.05
N GLY A 322 -3.58 -6.76 2.40
CA GLY A 322 -2.59 -7.85 2.53
C GLY A 322 -2.28 -8.53 1.18
N SER A 323 -1.39 -9.53 1.13
CA SER A 323 -1.17 -10.40 -0.05
C SER A 323 -1.33 -11.85 0.36
N PRO A 324 -1.93 -12.72 -0.47
CA PRO A 324 -1.94 -14.16 -0.26
C PRO A 324 -0.54 -14.78 -0.12
N ASP A 325 0.49 -14.14 -0.70
CA ASP A 325 1.85 -14.70 -0.79
C ASP A 325 2.70 -14.50 0.48
N THR A 326 2.28 -13.61 1.39
CA THR A 326 2.86 -13.59 2.73
C THR A 326 2.07 -14.60 3.56
N LYS A 327 2.70 -15.70 3.99
CA LYS A 327 2.13 -16.68 4.95
C LYS A 327 1.74 -16.07 6.32
N ILE A 328 1.72 -14.75 6.43
CA ILE A 328 1.30 -13.93 7.55
C ILE A 328 -0.02 -13.25 7.11
N ASP A 329 -1.14 -13.88 7.45
CA ASP A 329 -2.53 -13.46 7.19
C ASP A 329 -2.97 -12.27 8.09
N HIS A 330 -2.07 -11.35 8.43
CA HIS A 330 -2.29 -10.41 9.54
C HIS A 330 -1.84 -8.97 9.29
N ARG A 331 -1.66 -8.54 8.04
CA ARG A 331 -1.18 -7.16 7.79
C ARG A 331 -2.06 -6.13 8.50
N GLN A 332 -3.38 -6.11 8.29
CA GLN A 332 -4.23 -5.14 8.99
C GLN A 332 -4.54 -5.59 10.42
N GLY A 333 -4.18 -4.74 11.39
CA GLY A 333 -4.40 -4.96 12.82
C GLY A 333 -3.12 -4.94 13.67
N VAL A 334 -1.95 -5.16 13.06
CA VAL A 334 -0.65 -5.11 13.75
C VAL A 334 -0.04 -3.72 13.59
N PRO A 335 0.06 -2.89 14.64
CA PRO A 335 0.33 -1.45 14.50
C PRO A 335 1.79 -1.09 14.14
N VAL A 336 2.71 -2.06 14.04
CA VAL A 336 4.16 -1.83 14.00
C VAL A 336 4.58 -0.80 12.95
N VAL A 337 4.21 -0.99 11.68
CA VAL A 337 4.65 -0.14 10.56
C VAL A 337 4.23 1.33 10.72
N PRO A 338 2.93 1.68 10.84
CA PRO A 338 2.56 3.08 10.97
C PRO A 338 2.96 3.66 12.34
N LEU A 339 3.10 2.83 13.39
CA LEU A 339 3.51 3.30 14.72
C LEU A 339 5.01 3.57 14.84
N GLN A 340 5.88 2.82 14.15
CA GLN A 340 7.32 3.10 14.16
C GLN A 340 7.62 4.47 13.55
N VAL A 341 7.09 4.74 12.35
CA VAL A 341 7.28 6.03 11.67
C VAL A 341 6.58 7.15 12.44
N GLY A 342 5.38 6.90 12.97
CA GLY A 342 4.64 7.84 13.80
C GLY A 342 5.35 8.21 15.10
N SER A 343 6.08 7.26 15.68
CA SER A 343 6.89 7.47 16.89
C SER A 343 8.09 8.37 16.61
N VAL A 344 8.83 8.11 15.52
CA VAL A 344 9.98 8.95 15.13
C VAL A 344 9.50 10.35 14.76
N ALA A 345 8.43 10.46 13.97
CA ALA A 345 7.87 11.74 13.58
C ALA A 345 7.45 12.59 14.79
N ALA A 346 6.78 11.99 15.77
CA ALA A 346 6.41 12.67 17.00
C ALA A 346 7.62 13.09 17.85
N GLN A 347 8.64 12.24 17.95
CA GLN A 347 9.86 12.50 18.72
C GLN A 347 10.70 13.61 18.09
N LEU A 348 10.81 13.65 16.76
CA LEU A 348 11.64 14.63 16.04
C LEU A 348 10.87 15.86 15.58
N GLY A 349 9.54 15.88 15.71
CA GLY A 349 8.69 17.00 15.31
C GLY A 349 8.43 17.09 13.80
N GLN A 350 8.45 15.95 13.09
CA GLN A 350 8.07 15.89 11.68
C GLN A 350 6.55 16.02 11.56
N LYS A 351 6.10 16.92 10.69
CA LYS A 351 4.68 17.28 10.53
C LYS A 351 3.90 16.25 9.72
N HIS A 352 4.50 15.80 8.62
CA HIS A 352 3.88 14.89 7.67
C HIS A 352 4.49 13.50 7.79
N VAL A 353 3.63 12.49 7.76
CA VAL A 353 4.00 11.08 7.73
C VAL A 353 3.24 10.43 6.58
N LEU A 354 3.99 10.01 5.56
CA LEU A 354 3.48 9.48 4.31
C LEU A 354 3.16 7.98 4.43
N THR A 355 2.20 7.51 3.66
CA THR A 355 2.06 6.10 3.30
C THR A 355 1.94 5.95 1.79
N GLU A 356 2.67 5.02 1.19
CA GLU A 356 2.28 4.45 -0.09
C GLU A 356 1.16 3.44 0.13
N SER A 357 -0.01 3.69 -0.45
CA SER A 357 -1.21 2.87 -0.24
C SER A 357 -2.01 2.62 -1.52
N PHE A 358 -2.84 1.59 -1.46
CA PHE A 358 -3.81 1.10 -2.46
C PHE A 358 -3.32 0.16 -3.54
N ALA A 359 -2.01 -0.09 -3.66
CA ALA A 359 -1.53 -1.15 -4.54
C ALA A 359 -2.13 -2.50 -4.11
N MET A 360 -2.35 -3.38 -5.07
CA MET A 360 -2.94 -4.70 -4.82
C MET A 360 -4.38 -4.70 -4.28
N SER A 361 -5.04 -3.56 -4.09
CA SER A 361 -6.44 -3.54 -3.60
C SER A 361 -7.43 -4.22 -4.54
N GLY A 362 -7.04 -4.38 -5.82
CA GLY A 362 -7.89 -4.96 -6.85
C GLY A 362 -8.92 -3.96 -7.39
N TRP A 363 -9.52 -4.33 -8.52
CA TRP A 363 -10.44 -3.46 -9.27
C TRP A 363 -11.86 -3.39 -8.68
N ASP A 364 -12.16 -4.14 -7.62
CA ASP A 364 -13.44 -4.17 -6.90
C ASP A 364 -13.41 -3.45 -5.55
N ALA A 365 -12.28 -2.83 -5.19
CA ALA A 365 -12.18 -2.06 -3.96
C ALA A 365 -13.15 -0.86 -3.96
N SER A 366 -13.83 -0.68 -2.83
CA SER A 366 -14.76 0.42 -2.58
C SER A 366 -14.09 1.57 -1.84
N PHE A 367 -14.76 2.73 -1.79
CA PHE A 367 -14.28 3.85 -0.95
C PHE A 367 -14.22 3.46 0.53
N ALA A 368 -15.11 2.57 1.00
CA ALA A 368 -15.03 2.02 2.35
C ALA A 368 -13.75 1.20 2.56
N ASP A 369 -13.37 0.38 1.58
CA ASP A 369 -12.14 -0.44 1.64
C ASP A 369 -10.89 0.46 1.69
N PHE A 370 -10.80 1.45 0.80
CA PHE A 370 -9.69 2.41 0.79
C PHE A 370 -9.61 3.21 2.09
N ARG A 371 -10.76 3.67 2.61
CA ARG A 371 -10.80 4.40 3.87
C ARG A 371 -10.38 3.52 5.05
N HIS A 372 -10.79 2.25 5.08
CA HIS A 372 -10.37 1.31 6.13
C HIS A 372 -8.85 1.10 6.14
N ILE A 373 -8.22 0.96 4.96
CA ILE A 373 -6.76 0.85 4.83
C ILE A 373 -6.07 2.06 5.47
N LEU A 374 -6.57 3.27 5.23
CA LEU A 374 -5.96 4.50 5.75
C LEU A 374 -6.30 4.78 7.22
N ASP A 375 -7.55 4.55 7.64
CA ASP A 375 -8.02 4.87 9.00
C ASP A 375 -7.17 4.15 10.06
N TRP A 376 -6.82 2.88 9.82
CA TRP A 376 -5.92 2.13 10.70
C TRP A 376 -4.48 2.70 10.72
N GLN A 377 -3.96 3.17 9.58
CA GLN A 377 -2.64 3.81 9.53
C GLN A 377 -2.64 5.16 10.25
N PHE A 378 -3.71 5.93 10.07
CA PHE A 378 -3.91 7.24 10.66
C PHE A 378 -4.06 7.18 12.19
N LEU A 379 -4.60 6.07 12.73
CA LEU A 379 -4.59 5.81 14.17
C LEU A 379 -3.17 5.79 14.77
N SER A 380 -2.16 5.41 13.98
CA SER A 380 -0.83 5.09 14.50
C SER A 380 0.24 6.12 14.17
N GLY A 381 -0.08 7.15 13.37
CA GLY A 381 0.84 8.27 13.13
C GLY A 381 0.79 8.87 11.73
N VAL A 382 0.38 8.07 10.74
CA VAL A 382 0.29 8.48 9.33
C VAL A 382 -0.75 9.60 9.17
N ASN A 383 -0.50 10.55 8.27
CA ASN A 383 -1.43 11.65 8.00
C ASN A 383 -1.37 12.21 6.57
N TYR A 384 -0.60 11.56 5.70
CA TYR A 384 -0.35 11.99 4.32
C TYR A 384 -0.25 10.76 3.42
N THR A 385 -0.72 10.84 2.18
CA THR A 385 -0.92 9.64 1.34
C THR A 385 -0.30 9.79 -0.04
N CYS A 386 0.53 8.81 -0.40
CA CYS A 386 0.88 8.46 -1.77
C CYS A 386 -0.07 7.36 -2.25
N GLN A 387 -0.83 7.63 -3.31
CA GLN A 387 -1.77 6.65 -3.87
C GLN A 387 -1.10 5.89 -5.02
N HIS A 388 -1.04 4.57 -4.88
CA HIS A 388 -0.57 3.65 -5.90
C HIS A 388 -1.77 3.12 -6.71
N LEU A 389 -1.84 3.35 -8.01
CA LEU A 389 -1.03 4.26 -8.83
C LEU A 389 -1.91 5.04 -9.82
N ALA A 390 -1.41 6.15 -10.36
CA ALA A 390 -2.00 6.86 -11.49
C ALA A 390 -1.22 6.53 -12.77
N GLY A 391 -1.80 5.73 -13.67
CA GLY A 391 -1.15 5.34 -14.92
C GLY A 391 -1.29 6.41 -16.00
N TYR A 392 -0.19 6.79 -16.66
CA TYR A 392 -0.25 7.58 -17.90
C TYR A 392 -1.10 6.86 -18.96
N SER A 393 -0.89 5.55 -19.09
CA SER A 393 -1.61 4.65 -19.98
C SER A 393 -1.89 3.31 -19.30
N MET A 394 -3.01 2.69 -19.64
CA MET A 394 -3.44 1.36 -19.19
C MET A 394 -3.23 0.27 -20.25
N ARG A 395 -2.52 0.58 -21.34
CA ARG A 395 -2.26 -0.33 -22.47
C ARG A 395 -1.51 -1.59 -22.04
N GLY A 396 -1.92 -2.74 -22.57
CA GLY A 396 -1.21 -4.00 -22.43
C GLY A 396 -1.16 -4.46 -20.98
N ARG A 397 0.03 -4.75 -20.47
CA ARG A 397 0.26 -5.26 -19.10
C ARG A 397 0.08 -4.22 -17.99
N ARG A 398 0.04 -2.92 -18.31
CA ARG A 398 0.01 -1.82 -17.31
C ARG A 398 -1.23 -1.86 -16.43
N LYS A 399 -2.38 -2.25 -16.98
CA LYS A 399 -3.62 -2.42 -16.21
C LYS A 399 -3.60 -3.57 -15.19
N ASN A 400 -2.58 -4.42 -15.25
CA ASN A 400 -2.36 -5.53 -14.33
C ASN A 400 -1.28 -5.20 -13.29
N ASP A 401 -0.64 -4.03 -13.36
CA ASP A 401 0.44 -3.61 -12.48
C ASP A 401 -0.12 -3.24 -11.10
N TYR A 402 -0.11 -4.21 -10.18
CA TYR A 402 -0.60 -4.11 -8.80
C TYR A 402 -1.89 -3.26 -8.65
N PRO A 403 -3.00 -3.61 -9.35
CA PRO A 403 -4.20 -2.77 -9.45
C PRO A 403 -4.86 -2.49 -8.08
N CYS A 404 -5.68 -1.44 -7.95
CA CYS A 404 -6.29 -0.64 -9.02
C CYS A 404 -5.56 0.66 -9.38
N CYS A 405 -5.86 1.20 -10.57
CA CYS A 405 -5.42 2.55 -10.97
C CYS A 405 -6.31 3.62 -10.33
N MET A 406 -5.72 4.56 -9.59
CA MET A 406 -6.39 5.68 -8.93
C MET A 406 -6.43 6.93 -9.82
N PHE A 407 -6.88 6.78 -11.06
CA PHE A 407 -6.85 7.86 -12.05
C PHE A 407 -8.08 7.91 -12.98
N TYR A 408 -8.06 8.72 -14.05
CA TYR A 408 -9.24 8.97 -14.89
C TYR A 408 -9.81 7.72 -15.57
N GLN A 409 -9.01 6.65 -15.67
CA GLN A 409 -9.45 5.35 -16.17
C GLN A 409 -10.35 4.59 -15.17
N SER A 410 -10.48 5.07 -13.92
CA SER A 410 -11.37 4.47 -12.93
C SER A 410 -12.76 5.10 -12.96
N PRO A 411 -13.84 4.29 -12.95
CA PRO A 411 -15.23 4.78 -12.94
C PRO A 411 -15.56 5.82 -11.87
N PHE A 412 -14.90 5.72 -10.71
CA PHE A 412 -15.13 6.60 -9.57
C PHE A 412 -14.48 7.99 -9.71
N TRP A 413 -13.69 8.25 -10.76
CA TRP A 413 -12.91 9.48 -10.92
C TRP A 413 -13.73 10.76 -10.76
N LYS A 414 -14.94 10.78 -11.35
CA LYS A 414 -15.84 11.94 -11.35
C LYS A 414 -16.24 12.43 -9.95
N ASP A 415 -16.30 11.52 -8.97
CA ASP A 415 -16.65 11.84 -7.58
C ASP A 415 -15.43 11.63 -6.63
N TYR A 416 -14.23 11.35 -7.17
CA TYR A 416 -13.05 11.02 -6.37
C TYR A 416 -12.57 12.16 -5.47
N LYS A 417 -12.92 13.40 -5.83
CA LYS A 417 -12.71 14.58 -4.96
C LYS A 417 -13.31 14.41 -3.57
N ILE A 418 -14.47 13.74 -3.45
CA ILE A 418 -15.12 13.51 -2.16
C ILE A 418 -14.24 12.64 -1.27
N PHE A 419 -13.65 11.58 -1.83
CA PHE A 419 -12.72 10.72 -1.12
C PHE A 419 -11.46 11.50 -0.71
N ASN A 420 -10.81 12.16 -1.68
CA ASN A 420 -9.58 12.92 -1.45
C ASN A 420 -9.77 14.04 -0.41
N ASP A 421 -10.86 14.82 -0.48
CA ASP A 421 -11.16 15.84 0.52
C ASP A 421 -11.36 15.25 1.91
N THR A 422 -12.06 14.11 2.02
CA THR A 422 -12.34 13.43 3.29
C THR A 422 -11.06 12.99 3.99
N ILE A 423 -10.14 12.32 3.27
CA ILE A 423 -8.87 11.87 3.85
C ILE A 423 -7.90 13.02 4.11
N SER A 424 -7.92 14.08 3.27
CA SER A 424 -7.08 15.27 3.47
C SER A 424 -7.51 16.07 4.71
N ARG A 425 -8.82 16.13 4.98
CA ARG A 425 -9.37 16.76 6.20
C ARG A 425 -8.88 16.06 7.45
N LEU A 426 -8.93 14.73 7.47
CA LEU A 426 -8.42 13.95 8.58
C LEU A 426 -6.90 14.08 8.71
N GLY A 427 -6.16 13.95 7.60
CA GLY A 427 -4.72 14.14 7.55
C GLY A 427 -4.30 15.50 8.11
N LYS A 428 -4.99 16.59 7.71
CA LYS A 428 -4.77 17.93 8.25
C LYS A 428 -5.04 18.03 9.76
N ILE A 429 -6.15 17.46 10.23
CA ILE A 429 -6.47 17.45 11.67
C ILE A 429 -5.36 16.75 12.46
N LEU A 430 -4.83 15.63 11.95
CA LEU A 430 -3.78 14.86 12.60
C LEU A 430 -2.42 15.58 12.54
N ALA A 431 -2.06 16.16 11.41
CA ALA A 431 -0.80 16.88 11.19
C ALA A 431 -0.71 18.20 11.99
N ASP A 432 -1.83 18.91 12.16
CA ASP A 432 -1.88 20.16 12.93
C ASP A 432 -2.09 19.94 14.44
N SER A 433 -2.03 18.69 14.89
CA SER A 433 -2.25 18.29 16.28
C SER A 433 -1.04 17.55 16.85
N ASN A 434 -0.86 17.62 18.17
CA ASN A 434 0.27 16.99 18.83
C ASN A 434 0.01 15.49 19.05
N ASN A 435 0.90 14.64 18.52
CA ASN A 435 0.96 13.21 18.84
C ASN A 435 1.75 13.01 20.14
N THR A 436 1.08 13.02 21.28
CA THR A 436 1.76 12.86 22.58
C THR A 436 1.18 11.71 23.36
N THR A 437 2.06 10.92 23.98
CA THR A 437 1.71 9.88 24.93
C THR A 437 2.69 9.88 26.09
N GLU A 438 2.25 9.34 27.23
CA GLU A 438 3.04 9.22 28.45
C GLU A 438 3.78 7.88 28.55
N THR A 439 3.65 6.99 27.56
CA THR A 439 4.20 5.64 27.57
C THR A 439 5.16 5.43 26.41
N LEU A 440 6.37 4.95 26.70
CA LEU A 440 7.37 4.54 25.72
C LEU A 440 7.54 3.02 25.79
N MET A 441 7.63 2.33 24.67
CA MET A 441 8.07 0.93 24.59
C MET A 441 9.42 0.87 23.88
N ILE A 442 10.44 0.25 24.50
CA ILE A 442 11.75 0.09 23.85
C ILE A 442 11.60 -0.85 22.65
N HIS A 443 12.07 -0.42 21.48
CA HIS A 443 12.00 -1.21 20.25
C HIS A 443 13.10 -2.28 20.25
N PRO A 444 12.78 -3.57 20.10
CA PRO A 444 13.73 -4.65 20.36
C PRO A 444 14.67 -5.00 19.18
N MET A 445 14.75 -4.17 18.12
CA MET A 445 15.56 -4.46 16.92
C MET A 445 17.01 -4.87 17.25
N HIS A 446 17.67 -4.15 18.14
CA HIS A 446 19.06 -4.42 18.51
C HIS A 446 19.24 -5.76 19.26
N SER A 447 18.17 -6.30 19.87
CA SER A 447 18.19 -7.65 20.43
C SER A 447 18.26 -8.72 19.33
N LEU A 448 17.67 -8.46 18.15
CA LEU A 448 17.76 -9.39 17.03
C LEU A 448 19.18 -9.41 16.44
N TRP A 449 19.90 -8.29 16.43
CA TRP A 449 21.33 -8.25 16.05
C TRP A 449 22.21 -9.20 16.87
N ILE A 450 21.82 -9.52 18.10
CA ILE A 450 22.56 -10.41 19.00
C ILE A 450 22.40 -11.89 18.60
N LYS A 451 21.20 -12.27 18.16
CA LYS A 451 20.82 -13.68 17.96
C LYS A 451 20.78 -14.13 16.51
N TYR A 452 20.43 -13.23 15.61
CA TYR A 452 20.16 -13.54 14.21
C TYR A 452 21.25 -14.38 13.52
N THR A 453 20.80 -15.44 12.84
CA THR A 453 21.58 -16.24 11.86
C THR A 453 20.69 -16.58 10.67
N ASN A 454 21.30 -16.82 9.49
CA ASN A 454 20.55 -17.11 8.26
C ASN A 454 20.07 -18.59 8.13
N ASP A 455 20.52 -19.49 9.00
CA ASP A 455 20.34 -20.95 8.81
C ASP A 455 19.27 -21.58 9.71
N ASP A 456 18.96 -20.97 10.87
CA ASP A 456 17.89 -21.38 11.80
C ASP A 456 17.21 -20.14 12.37
N LEU A 457 15.93 -19.95 12.04
CA LEU A 457 15.15 -18.75 12.38
C LEU A 457 14.04 -19.03 13.41
N CYS A 458 13.90 -20.25 13.93
CA CYS A 458 12.74 -20.64 14.73
C CYS A 458 12.60 -19.81 16.04
N ALA A 459 13.72 -19.47 16.68
CA ALA A 459 13.71 -18.65 17.90
C ALA A 459 13.44 -17.17 17.60
N GLU A 460 13.93 -16.69 16.47
CA GLU A 460 13.75 -15.35 15.95
C GLU A 460 12.30 -15.11 15.49
N GLU A 461 11.68 -16.12 14.86
CA GLU A 461 10.25 -16.12 14.49
C GLU A 461 9.36 -16.02 15.74
N ALA A 462 9.68 -16.77 16.81
CA ALA A 462 8.96 -16.67 18.07
C ALA A 462 9.16 -15.31 18.76
N PHE A 463 10.36 -14.73 18.66
CA PHE A 463 10.68 -13.42 19.22
C PHE A 463 9.91 -12.30 18.51
N ASP A 464 9.91 -12.32 17.19
CA ASP A 464 9.18 -11.37 16.36
C ASP A 464 7.67 -11.48 16.57
N ALA A 465 7.12 -12.70 16.60
CA ALA A 465 5.70 -12.92 16.88
C ALA A 465 5.26 -12.38 18.26
N GLU A 466 6.06 -12.57 19.32
CA GLU A 466 5.74 -12.02 20.66
C GLU A 466 5.77 -10.49 20.66
N PHE A 467 6.67 -9.86 19.89
CA PHE A 467 6.70 -8.40 19.73
C PHE A 467 5.47 -7.86 18.99
N LEU A 468 5.07 -8.50 17.89
CA LEU A 468 3.86 -8.15 17.15
C LEU A 468 2.62 -8.29 18.04
N GLU A 469 2.49 -9.40 18.77
CA GLU A 469 1.36 -9.64 19.68
C GLU A 469 1.34 -8.64 20.85
N THR A 470 2.49 -8.35 21.45
CA THR A 470 2.62 -7.33 22.51
C THR A 470 2.12 -5.97 22.02
N SER A 471 2.52 -5.59 20.80
CA SER A 471 2.16 -4.31 20.19
C SER A 471 0.65 -4.21 19.91
N THR A 472 0.04 -5.30 19.42
CA THR A 472 -1.41 -5.41 19.20
C THR A 472 -2.18 -5.38 20.52
N LYS A 473 -1.76 -6.13 21.54
CA LYS A 473 -2.43 -6.15 22.85
C LYS A 473 -2.47 -4.79 23.53
N LEU A 474 -1.42 -3.96 23.39
CA LEU A 474 -1.45 -2.60 23.92
C LEU A 474 -2.57 -1.75 23.30
N TYR A 475 -2.89 -1.94 22.01
CA TYR A 475 -4.05 -1.30 21.35
C TYR A 475 -5.37 -1.85 21.88
N GLU A 476 -5.51 -3.17 22.03
CA GLU A 476 -6.70 -3.83 22.60
C GLU A 476 -6.98 -3.40 24.06
N TYR A 477 -5.92 -3.12 24.83
CA TYR A 477 -6.03 -2.56 26.17
C TYR A 477 -6.21 -1.04 26.20
N HIS A 478 -6.24 -0.36 25.05
CA HIS A 478 -6.39 1.09 24.91
C HIS A 478 -5.27 1.91 25.57
N ILE A 479 -4.03 1.43 25.50
CA ILE A 479 -2.84 2.12 25.99
C ILE A 479 -2.15 2.83 24.81
N PRO A 480 -2.13 4.17 24.76
CA PRO A 480 -1.33 4.89 23.78
C PRO A 480 0.16 4.76 24.13
N TYR A 481 1.04 4.52 23.16
CA TYR A 481 2.49 4.44 23.37
C TYR A 481 3.25 4.83 22.10
N HIS A 482 4.53 5.19 22.25
CA HIS A 482 5.49 5.31 21.15
C HIS A 482 6.58 4.24 21.28
N TYR A 483 7.21 3.88 20.17
CA TYR A 483 8.46 3.11 20.19
C TYR A 483 9.66 4.01 20.51
N GLY A 484 10.65 3.46 21.20
CA GLY A 484 11.96 4.05 21.43
C GLY A 484 13.05 3.20 20.80
N ASP A 485 13.56 3.63 19.66
CA ASP A 485 14.73 3.03 19.02
C ASP A 485 16.00 3.44 19.77
N GLU A 486 16.90 2.48 20.03
CA GLU A 486 18.07 2.71 20.87
C GLU A 486 19.14 3.60 20.20
N THR A 487 19.18 3.64 18.86
CA THR A 487 20.04 4.56 18.10
C THR A 487 19.53 6.01 18.23
N LEU A 488 18.21 6.22 18.13
CA LEU A 488 17.60 7.53 18.33
C LEU A 488 17.65 7.98 19.79
N ILE A 489 17.45 7.06 20.76
CA ILE A 489 17.62 7.34 22.19
C ILE A 489 19.05 7.80 22.48
N ALA A 490 20.07 7.20 21.85
CA ALA A 490 21.45 7.63 22.05
C ALA A 490 21.70 9.09 21.60
N LYS A 491 21.00 9.57 20.57
CA LYS A 491 21.14 10.93 20.04
C LYS A 491 20.27 11.96 20.78
N TYR A 492 19.01 11.59 21.06
CA TYR A 492 17.95 12.53 21.48
C TYR A 492 17.39 12.24 22.88
N GLY A 493 17.82 11.15 23.50
CA GLY A 493 17.35 10.68 24.80
C GLY A 493 17.96 11.42 25.98
N LYS A 494 17.14 11.78 26.96
CA LYS A 494 17.60 12.28 28.27
C LYS A 494 16.59 11.95 29.38
N VAL A 495 17.04 12.04 30.63
CA VAL A 495 16.17 11.92 31.81
C VAL A 495 16.20 13.21 32.61
N GLU A 496 15.02 13.74 32.92
CA GLU A 496 14.88 14.97 33.69
C GLU A 496 13.63 14.94 34.57
N ASN A 497 13.78 15.21 35.87
CA ASN A 497 12.69 15.27 36.84
C ASN A 497 11.80 14.02 36.87
N GLY A 498 12.41 12.83 36.76
CA GLY A 498 11.68 11.55 36.75
C GLY A 498 10.87 11.33 35.47
N LYS A 499 11.21 12.01 34.37
CA LYS A 499 10.66 11.82 33.04
C LYS A 499 11.72 11.32 32.07
N PHE A 500 11.35 10.39 31.20
CA PHE A 500 12.18 9.96 30.08
C PHE A 500 11.80 10.82 28.87
N ILE A 501 12.76 11.44 28.19
CA ILE A 501 12.52 12.38 27.10
C ILE A 501 13.27 11.89 25.87
N ILE A 502 12.61 11.89 24.71
CA ILE A 502 13.23 11.68 23.41
C ILE A 502 12.77 12.82 22.51
N GLY A 503 13.70 13.72 22.16
CA GLY A 503 13.39 14.92 21.37
C GLY A 503 12.24 15.73 21.99
N ASN A 504 11.13 15.85 21.27
CA ASN A 504 9.95 16.60 21.66
C ASN A 504 8.96 15.82 22.55
N CYS A 505 9.14 14.51 22.70
CA CYS A 505 8.23 13.66 23.47
C CYS A 505 8.73 13.43 24.91
N THR A 506 7.79 13.38 25.85
CA THR A 506 8.06 13.16 27.29
C THR A 506 7.22 12.02 27.83
N TYR A 507 7.86 11.06 28.49
CA TYR A 507 7.26 9.81 28.94
C TYR A 507 7.35 9.66 30.46
N ASN A 508 6.25 9.16 31.05
CA ASN A 508 6.10 8.86 32.47
C ASN A 508 6.35 7.38 32.77
N THR A 509 6.13 6.52 31.79
CA THR A 509 6.30 5.07 31.89
C THR A 509 7.12 4.58 30.72
N VAL A 510 8.13 3.74 30.99
CA VAL A 510 8.89 3.03 29.97
C VAL A 510 8.62 1.53 30.11
N LEU A 511 8.28 0.88 29.00
CA LEU A 511 7.97 -0.52 28.87
C LEU A 511 9.14 -1.25 28.19
N ILE A 512 9.58 -2.35 28.78
CA ILE A 512 10.55 -3.28 28.22
C ILE A 512 9.76 -4.52 27.77
N PRO A 513 9.62 -4.78 26.46
CA PRO A 513 9.07 -6.04 25.96
C PRO A 513 10.07 -7.18 26.14
N TRP A 514 9.80 -8.39 25.63
CA TRP A 514 10.84 -9.41 25.57
C TRP A 514 12.01 -8.90 24.71
N MET A 515 13.21 -8.89 25.31
CA MET A 515 14.45 -8.43 24.70
C MET A 515 15.62 -9.30 25.17
N TYR A 516 16.64 -9.45 24.31
CA TYR A 516 17.89 -10.13 24.66
C TYR A 516 18.90 -9.17 25.32
N GLY A 517 18.97 -7.92 24.88
CA GLY A 517 19.92 -6.94 25.41
C GLY A 517 19.45 -5.50 25.28
N LEU A 518 20.21 -4.59 25.91
CA LEU A 518 20.05 -3.14 25.81
C LEU A 518 21.35 -2.52 25.30
N ASP A 519 21.26 -1.39 24.60
CA ASP A 519 22.42 -0.55 24.34
C ASP A 519 22.86 0.14 25.65
N SER A 520 24.17 0.37 25.78
CA SER A 520 24.74 0.97 27.00
C SER A 520 24.18 2.35 27.33
N ASN A 521 23.87 3.18 26.34
CA ASN A 521 23.24 4.48 26.54
C ASN A 521 21.81 4.35 27.08
N THR A 522 21.00 3.47 26.49
CA THR A 522 19.64 3.18 26.97
C THR A 522 19.67 2.63 28.40
N PHE A 523 20.53 1.65 28.67
CA PHE A 523 20.70 1.08 30.01
C PHE A 523 21.04 2.16 31.05
N LYS A 524 21.95 3.08 30.73
CA LYS A 524 22.29 4.21 31.60
C LYS A 524 21.09 5.11 31.86
N LEU A 525 20.38 5.53 30.81
CA LEU A 525 19.20 6.40 30.94
C LEU A 525 18.07 5.72 31.72
N LEU A 526 17.85 4.41 31.54
CA LEU A 526 16.84 3.67 32.31
C LEU A 526 17.18 3.64 33.81
N ASN A 527 18.45 3.47 34.18
CA ASN A 527 18.88 3.58 35.58
C ASN A 527 18.62 4.98 36.15
N GLU A 528 19.02 6.03 35.41
CA GLU A 528 18.77 7.42 35.82
C GLU A 528 17.27 7.71 35.98
N PHE A 529 16.45 7.18 35.07
CA PHE A 529 14.99 7.33 35.09
C PHE A 529 14.37 6.71 36.34
N VAL A 530 14.73 5.47 36.65
CA VAL A 530 14.24 4.78 37.86
C VAL A 530 14.75 5.46 39.13
N ASP A 531 16.02 5.88 39.17
CA ASP A 531 16.59 6.57 40.34
C ASP A 531 15.93 7.93 40.60
N GLN A 532 15.37 8.57 39.57
CA GLN A 532 14.56 9.80 39.69
C GLN A 532 13.06 9.53 39.95
N GLY A 533 12.66 8.27 40.17
CA GLY A 533 11.27 7.88 40.47
C GLY A 533 10.40 7.66 39.25
N GLY A 534 11.00 7.54 38.06
CA GLY A 534 10.36 7.12 36.83
C GLY A 534 9.83 5.67 36.90
N ARG A 535 8.81 5.37 36.11
CA ARG A 535 8.18 4.03 36.12
C ARG A 535 8.71 3.16 34.99
N LEU A 536 9.51 2.15 35.34
CA LEU A 536 9.95 1.12 34.40
C LEU A 536 9.12 -0.15 34.61
N ALA A 537 8.62 -0.75 33.52
CA ALA A 537 7.89 -2.01 33.56
C ALA A 537 8.40 -3.02 32.52
N LEU A 538 8.60 -4.27 32.93
CA LEU A 538 8.86 -5.41 32.07
C LEU A 538 7.52 -6.10 31.76
N ILE A 539 7.20 -6.22 30.48
CA ILE A 539 5.88 -6.66 29.98
C ILE A 539 5.94 -7.90 29.06
N SER A 540 6.83 -8.84 29.33
CA SER A 540 7.09 -10.06 28.52
C SER A 540 6.38 -11.32 29.06
N ASP A 541 6.20 -12.35 28.22
CA ASP A 541 5.74 -13.68 28.66
C ASP A 541 6.65 -14.23 29.77
N LYS A 542 6.08 -14.63 30.92
CA LYS A 542 6.80 -15.23 32.07
C LYS A 542 7.97 -14.41 32.61
N GLY A 543 8.04 -13.11 32.33
CA GLY A 543 9.07 -12.21 32.86
C GLY A 543 10.50 -12.47 32.35
N LYS A 544 10.65 -12.86 31.08
CA LYS A 544 11.95 -12.96 30.39
C LYS A 544 12.69 -11.62 30.47
N THR A 545 13.90 -11.61 31.05
CA THR A 545 14.71 -10.39 31.21
C THR A 545 15.87 -10.35 30.21
N PRO A 546 16.32 -9.16 29.78
CA PRO A 546 17.57 -9.03 29.02
C PRO A 546 18.77 -9.63 29.79
N GLU A 547 19.83 -9.97 29.06
CA GLU A 547 21.07 -10.53 29.63
C GLU A 547 22.34 -9.82 29.12
N PHE A 548 22.21 -9.02 28.06
CA PHE A 548 23.32 -8.40 27.35
C PHE A 548 23.27 -6.87 27.43
N ILE A 549 24.45 -6.24 27.44
CA ILE A 549 24.63 -4.80 27.18
C ILE A 549 25.59 -4.68 26.00
N ASP A 550 25.18 -4.00 24.91
CA ASP A 550 25.93 -3.93 23.65
C ASP A 550 26.38 -5.33 23.16
N GLY A 551 25.48 -6.32 23.20
CA GLY A 551 25.79 -7.73 22.85
C GLY A 551 26.75 -8.46 23.80
N ARG A 552 27.25 -7.82 24.86
CA ARG A 552 28.18 -8.41 25.84
C ARG A 552 27.42 -8.87 27.07
N TYR A 553 27.70 -10.09 27.55
CA TYR A 553 26.98 -10.67 28.68
C TYR A 553 27.18 -9.83 29.95
N ALA A 554 26.09 -9.32 30.51
CA ALA A 554 26.09 -8.34 31.59
C ALA A 554 24.96 -8.58 32.60
N LYS A 555 24.62 -9.85 32.84
CA LYS A 555 23.44 -10.27 33.62
C LYS A 555 23.33 -9.64 35.00
N GLN A 556 24.44 -9.46 35.71
CA GLN A 556 24.44 -8.83 37.03
C GLN A 556 23.88 -7.39 36.98
N ALA A 557 24.38 -6.57 36.06
CA ALA A 557 23.94 -5.18 35.94
C ALA A 557 22.47 -5.09 35.49
N ILE A 558 22.04 -6.01 34.62
CA ILE A 558 20.63 -6.09 34.23
C ILE A 558 19.74 -6.50 35.41
N ASP A 559 20.16 -7.48 36.22
CA ASP A 559 19.38 -7.93 37.38
C ASP A 559 19.23 -6.83 38.42
N GLU A 560 20.24 -5.98 38.62
CA GLU A 560 20.16 -4.81 39.48
C GLU A 560 19.11 -3.79 39.00
N LEU A 561 19.01 -3.55 37.68
CA LEU A 561 17.96 -2.72 37.11
C LEU A 561 16.58 -3.40 37.23
N MET A 562 16.47 -4.68 36.84
CA MET A 562 15.22 -5.45 36.85
C MET A 562 14.65 -5.64 38.26
N ALA A 563 15.48 -5.60 39.30
CA ALA A 563 15.02 -5.62 40.70
C ALA A 563 14.23 -4.37 41.08
N LYS A 564 14.42 -3.25 40.37
CA LYS A 564 13.69 -1.99 40.56
C LYS A 564 12.52 -1.83 39.57
N THR A 565 12.34 -2.77 38.65
CA THR A 565 11.35 -2.73 37.57
C THR A 565 10.04 -3.40 37.99
N ILE A 566 8.91 -2.80 37.61
CA ILE A 566 7.59 -3.43 37.78
C ILE A 566 7.47 -4.59 36.79
N LYS A 567 6.99 -5.75 37.25
CA LYS A 567 6.78 -6.91 36.36
C LYS A 567 5.29 -7.10 36.13
N ALA A 568 4.90 -7.20 34.86
CA ALA A 568 3.54 -7.53 34.46
C ALA A 568 3.61 -8.53 33.29
N ASP A 569 2.71 -9.51 33.28
CA ASP A 569 2.57 -10.42 32.15
C ASP A 569 1.44 -9.89 31.26
N ILE A 570 1.75 -9.43 30.05
CA ILE A 570 0.75 -8.92 29.09
C ILE A 570 -0.14 -10.04 28.53
N PHE A 571 0.25 -11.30 28.73
CA PHE A 571 -0.53 -12.46 28.29
C PHE A 571 -1.48 -13.01 29.36
N ASP A 572 -1.42 -12.48 30.58
CA ASP A 572 -2.41 -12.68 31.64
C ASP A 572 -3.34 -11.45 31.72
N ASP A 573 -4.48 -11.51 31.03
CA ASP A 573 -5.42 -10.39 30.90
C ASP A 573 -5.85 -9.81 32.26
N GLU A 574 -6.11 -10.65 33.26
CA GLU A 574 -6.58 -10.19 34.58
C GLU A 574 -5.45 -9.46 35.34
N ALA A 575 -4.25 -10.06 35.34
CA ALA A 575 -3.08 -9.46 35.97
C ALA A 575 -2.66 -8.16 35.26
N PHE A 576 -2.70 -8.13 33.93
CA PHE A 576 -2.32 -6.96 33.15
C PHE A 576 -3.32 -5.81 33.30
N LEU A 577 -4.63 -6.09 33.28
CA LEU A 577 -5.66 -5.07 33.58
C LEU A 577 -5.48 -4.48 34.99
N THR A 578 -5.11 -5.32 35.95
CA THR A 578 -4.78 -4.89 37.31
C THR A 578 -3.55 -3.97 37.32
N PHE A 579 -2.50 -4.32 36.57
CA PHE A 579 -1.31 -3.49 36.39
C PHE A 579 -1.67 -2.14 35.75
N ILE A 580 -2.44 -2.12 34.66
CA ILE A 580 -2.90 -0.91 33.96
C ILE A 580 -3.61 0.02 34.94
N HIS A 581 -4.60 -0.50 35.68
CA HIS A 581 -5.42 0.28 36.59
C HIS A 581 -4.61 0.85 37.76
N HIS A 582 -3.79 0.03 38.41
CA HIS A 582 -2.93 0.47 39.51
C HIS A 582 -1.92 1.55 39.08
N ASN A 583 -1.46 1.48 37.84
CA ASN A 583 -0.48 2.42 37.29
C ASN A 583 -1.11 3.60 36.53
N LYS A 584 -2.45 3.66 36.43
CA LYS A 584 -3.21 4.73 35.74
C LYS A 584 -2.82 4.89 34.26
N LEU A 585 -2.62 3.76 33.58
CA LEU A 585 -2.34 3.71 32.14
C LEU A 585 -3.62 3.80 31.30
N ASP A 586 -4.78 3.51 31.88
CA ASP A 586 -6.10 3.61 31.28
C ASP A 586 -6.63 5.06 31.26
N LYS A 587 -6.32 5.79 30.19
CA LYS A 587 -6.84 7.17 29.99
C LYS A 587 -8.29 7.20 29.50
N ILE A 588 -8.74 6.13 28.87
CA ILE A 588 -10.10 5.96 28.34
C ILE A 588 -10.63 4.57 28.69
N LEU A 589 -11.95 4.44 28.77
CA LEU A 589 -12.62 3.15 28.82
C LEU A 589 -13.63 3.04 27.67
N ILE A 590 -13.40 2.08 26.79
CA ILE A 590 -14.34 1.68 25.73
C ILE A 590 -14.86 0.30 26.13
N LYS A 591 -16.17 0.21 26.37
CA LYS A 591 -16.81 -1.00 26.88
C LYS A 591 -18.07 -1.38 26.11
N ASP A 592 -18.27 -2.67 25.86
CA ASP A 592 -19.53 -3.22 25.37
C ASP A 592 -20.32 -3.85 26.53
N ASN A 593 -21.24 -4.77 26.25
CA ASN A 593 -21.98 -5.50 27.29
C ASN A 593 -21.15 -6.59 27.99
N ASN A 594 -20.01 -6.97 27.42
CA ASN A 594 -19.14 -8.05 27.89
C ASN A 594 -17.91 -7.54 28.67
N GLY A 595 -17.60 -6.23 28.59
CA GLY A 595 -16.47 -5.64 29.30
C GLY A 595 -15.74 -4.63 28.43
N ARG A 596 -14.41 -4.57 28.55
CA ARG A 596 -13.57 -3.76 27.65
C ARG A 596 -13.68 -4.33 26.23
N CYS A 597 -13.94 -3.47 25.24
CA CYS A 597 -14.04 -3.88 23.85
C CYS A 597 -12.69 -3.64 23.14
N GLY A 598 -11.91 -4.71 22.90
CA GLY A 598 -10.59 -4.61 22.25
C GLY A 598 -10.63 -4.42 20.73
N HIS A 599 -11.82 -4.44 20.11
CA HIS A 599 -11.99 -4.27 18.67
C HIS A 599 -12.05 -2.80 18.22
N ILE A 600 -12.32 -1.87 19.14
CA ILE A 600 -12.41 -0.44 18.83
C ILE A 600 -11.12 0.24 19.28
N HIS A 601 -10.26 0.58 18.33
CA HIS A 601 -9.00 1.26 18.62
C HIS A 601 -9.19 2.77 18.55
N TYR A 602 -8.30 3.52 19.20
CA TYR A 602 -8.40 4.98 19.20
C TYR A 602 -7.04 5.68 19.23
N ASN A 603 -7.01 6.89 18.69
CA ASN A 603 -5.94 7.86 18.88
C ASN A 603 -6.54 9.15 19.47
N CYS A 604 -5.81 9.77 20.41
CA CYS A 604 -6.17 11.06 20.99
C CYS A 604 -5.07 12.06 20.68
N ARG A 605 -5.44 13.17 20.02
CA ARG A 605 -4.52 14.28 19.73
C ARG A 605 -4.98 15.55 20.42
N SER A 606 -4.02 16.40 20.74
CA SER A 606 -4.27 17.69 21.40
C SER A 606 -3.75 18.85 20.54
N PHE A 607 -4.54 19.91 20.44
CA PHE A 607 -4.14 21.18 19.82
C PHE A 607 -3.58 22.13 20.89
N ASP A 608 -2.77 23.10 20.45
CA ASP A 608 -2.15 24.10 21.34
C ASP A 608 -3.18 24.97 22.09
N ASP A 609 -4.40 25.09 21.54
CA ASP A 609 -5.51 25.81 22.18
C ASP A 609 -6.28 24.99 23.23
N GLY A 610 -5.81 23.78 23.53
CA GLY A 610 -6.35 22.87 24.54
C GLY A 610 -7.49 21.97 24.07
N LYS A 611 -7.96 22.11 22.82
CA LYS A 611 -8.93 21.14 22.26
C LYS A 611 -8.27 19.80 22.02
N LYS A 612 -9.03 18.74 22.20
CA LYS A 612 -8.66 17.38 21.82
C LYS A 612 -9.56 16.83 20.73
N VAL A 613 -8.99 15.94 19.94
CA VAL A 613 -9.71 15.09 18.99
C VAL A 613 -9.47 13.63 19.35
N TYR A 614 -10.54 12.85 19.29
CA TYR A 614 -10.51 11.41 19.48
C TYR A 614 -10.96 10.76 18.19
N PHE A 615 -10.07 10.02 17.55
CA PHE A 615 -10.34 9.26 16.36
C PHE A 615 -10.46 7.79 16.73
N PHE A 616 -11.60 7.17 16.43
CA PHE A 616 -11.90 5.78 16.76
C PHE A 616 -12.13 4.98 15.48
N VAL A 617 -11.65 3.74 15.44
CA VAL A 617 -11.84 2.84 14.30
C VAL A 617 -12.25 1.46 14.80
N ASN A 618 -13.25 0.86 14.17
CA ASN A 618 -13.58 -0.53 14.34
C ASN A 618 -12.65 -1.40 13.50
N MET A 619 -11.78 -2.16 14.16
CA MET A 619 -10.84 -3.07 13.50
C MET A 619 -11.46 -4.42 13.15
N ASP A 620 -12.69 -4.71 13.60
CA ASP A 620 -13.43 -5.90 13.19
C ASP A 620 -14.09 -5.68 11.82
N LYS A 621 -13.64 -6.47 10.84
CA LYS A 621 -14.13 -6.43 9.45
C LYS A 621 -15.51 -7.06 9.26
N ASN A 622 -15.98 -7.83 10.23
CA ASN A 622 -17.16 -8.68 10.08
C ASN A 622 -18.29 -8.31 11.04
N SER A 623 -17.99 -7.66 12.16
CA SER A 623 -18.98 -7.39 13.20
C SER A 623 -19.13 -5.91 13.51
N ALA A 624 -20.40 -5.51 13.66
CA ALA A 624 -20.77 -4.24 14.26
C ALA A 624 -20.62 -4.32 15.79
N HIS A 625 -20.22 -3.20 16.40
CA HIS A 625 -20.02 -3.09 17.84
C HIS A 625 -20.78 -1.89 18.42
N LYS A 626 -21.61 -2.15 19.44
CA LYS A 626 -22.26 -1.10 20.22
C LYS A 626 -21.50 -0.90 21.53
N VAL A 627 -20.84 0.24 21.68
CA VAL A 627 -19.95 0.52 22.81
C VAL A 627 -20.35 1.77 23.58
N LYS A 628 -19.88 1.85 24.82
CA LYS A 628 -19.88 3.05 25.65
C LYS A 628 -18.46 3.55 25.78
N ILE A 629 -18.22 4.76 25.31
CA ILE A 629 -16.95 5.46 25.41
C ILE A 629 -17.01 6.39 26.62
N VAL A 630 -16.09 6.21 27.57
CA VAL A 630 -16.03 7.01 28.81
C VAL A 630 -14.84 7.96 28.74
N LEU A 631 -15.13 9.26 28.64
CA LEU A 631 -14.15 10.33 28.52
C LEU A 631 -14.11 11.20 29.79
N ASP A 632 -12.92 11.63 30.17
CA ASP A 632 -12.73 12.68 31.20
C ASP A 632 -12.78 14.08 30.57
N GLU A 633 -13.86 14.33 29.82
CA GLU A 633 -14.05 15.53 29.01
C GLU A 633 -15.42 16.14 29.28
N PRO A 634 -15.57 17.48 29.21
CA PRO A 634 -16.85 18.12 29.50
C PRO A 634 -17.91 17.81 28.44
N ASN A 635 -17.60 17.97 27.16
CA ASN A 635 -18.48 17.61 26.07
C ASN A 635 -17.63 17.12 24.90
N ALA A 636 -18.23 16.26 24.07
CA ALA A 636 -17.67 15.86 22.79
C ALA A 636 -18.81 15.76 21.76
N VAL A 637 -18.50 16.07 20.52
CA VAL A 637 -19.43 15.99 19.38
C VAL A 637 -18.71 15.34 18.21
N GLU A 638 -19.41 14.53 17.42
CA GLU A 638 -18.82 13.90 16.24
C GLU A 638 -18.82 14.89 15.06
N LEU A 639 -17.71 14.92 14.30
CA LEU A 639 -17.59 15.61 13.02
C LEU A 639 -17.54 14.60 11.88
N LEU A 640 -18.50 14.71 10.96
CA LEU A 640 -18.49 13.95 9.70
C LEU A 640 -17.54 14.62 8.71
N LEU A 641 -16.47 13.91 8.32
CA LEU A 641 -15.38 14.47 7.50
C LEU A 641 -15.76 14.75 6.03
N ASP A 642 -16.73 14.02 5.50
CA ASP A 642 -17.20 14.18 4.12
C ASP A 642 -18.07 15.44 3.95
N THR A 643 -18.92 15.73 4.95
CA THR A 643 -19.88 16.84 4.92
C THR A 643 -19.49 18.03 5.80
N MET A 644 -18.52 17.86 6.70
CA MET A 644 -18.13 18.83 7.74
C MET A 644 -19.28 19.22 8.70
N LYS A 645 -20.31 18.37 8.81
CA LYS A 645 -21.45 18.54 9.70
C LYS A 645 -21.19 17.88 11.06
N PHE A 646 -21.75 18.47 12.10
CA PHE A 646 -21.77 17.85 13.42
C PHE A 646 -22.95 16.90 13.57
N VAL A 647 -22.72 15.77 14.24
CA VAL A 647 -23.76 14.88 14.72
C VAL A 647 -23.54 14.54 16.19
N SER A 648 -24.63 14.25 16.89
CA SER A 648 -24.63 13.87 18.30
C SER A 648 -25.00 12.40 18.49
N HIS A 649 -24.56 11.86 19.61
CA HIS A 649 -24.88 10.51 20.07
C HIS A 649 -25.58 10.57 21.43
N PRO A 650 -26.26 9.50 21.86
CA PRO A 650 -26.78 9.42 23.22
C PRO A 650 -25.64 9.56 24.24
N THR A 651 -25.69 10.62 25.07
CA THR A 651 -24.70 10.88 26.10
C THR A 651 -25.30 10.91 27.49
N VAL A 652 -24.57 10.43 28.50
CA VAL A 652 -24.93 10.55 29.92
C VAL A 652 -23.69 10.98 30.70
N ARG A 653 -23.86 11.87 31.70
CA ARG A 653 -22.79 12.18 32.66
C ARG A 653 -22.93 11.31 33.91
N ARG A 654 -21.85 10.64 34.30
CA ARG A 654 -21.75 9.84 35.53
C ARG A 654 -20.40 10.09 36.19
N ASP A 655 -20.39 10.35 37.49
CA ASP A 655 -19.17 10.55 38.29
C ASP A 655 -18.18 11.57 37.69
N GLY A 656 -18.72 12.65 37.09
CA GLY A 656 -17.93 13.71 36.45
C GLY A 656 -17.49 13.40 35.01
N LYS A 657 -17.55 12.13 34.58
CA LYS A 657 -17.17 11.69 33.23
C LYS A 657 -18.33 11.73 32.24
N LEU A 658 -17.98 11.89 30.96
CA LEU A 658 -18.90 11.80 29.84
C LEU A 658 -18.94 10.36 29.32
N GLU A 659 -20.10 9.72 29.36
CA GLU A 659 -20.34 8.44 28.69
C GLU A 659 -21.10 8.70 27.37
N ILE A 660 -20.55 8.22 26.25
CA ILE A 660 -21.16 8.33 24.92
C ILE A 660 -21.48 6.92 24.43
N GLU A 661 -22.73 6.67 24.05
CA GLU A 661 -23.12 5.41 23.41
C GLU A 661 -22.94 5.52 21.90
N VAL A 662 -21.99 4.76 21.34
CA VAL A 662 -21.60 4.81 19.93
C VAL A 662 -21.82 3.44 19.30
N TRP A 663 -22.36 3.45 18.09
CA TRP A 663 -22.51 2.25 17.26
C TRP A 663 -21.47 2.32 16.15
N PHE A 664 -20.68 1.27 15.98
CA PHE A 664 -19.74 1.10 14.88
C PHE A 664 -20.23 -0.05 14.00
N GLU A 665 -20.43 0.21 12.71
CA GLU A 665 -20.51 -0.83 11.69
C GLU A 665 -19.13 -1.47 11.47
N PRO A 666 -19.04 -2.66 10.82
CA PRO A 666 -17.75 -3.21 10.44
C PRO A 666 -16.91 -2.16 9.71
N ILE A 667 -15.61 -2.08 10.01
CA ILE A 667 -14.64 -1.12 9.45
C ILE A 667 -14.96 0.38 9.60
N GLU A 668 -15.99 0.77 10.35
CA GLU A 668 -16.37 2.18 10.53
C GLU A 668 -15.41 2.95 11.44
N SER A 669 -15.27 4.26 11.16
CA SER A 669 -14.54 5.19 12.01
C SER A 669 -15.37 6.42 12.42
N HIS A 670 -15.09 6.95 13.61
CA HIS A 670 -15.73 8.14 14.17
C HIS A 670 -14.67 9.14 14.68
N LEU A 671 -14.89 10.44 14.41
CA LEU A 671 -14.02 11.51 14.87
C LEU A 671 -14.77 12.45 15.82
N PHE A 672 -14.40 12.44 17.09
CA PHE A 672 -14.98 13.31 18.12
C PHE A 672 -14.07 14.50 18.43
N ILE A 673 -14.65 15.68 18.55
CA ILE A 673 -13.96 16.90 18.99
C ILE A 673 -14.50 17.31 20.36
N THR A 674 -13.59 17.57 21.30
CA THR A 674 -13.96 18.06 22.63
C THR A 674 -14.36 19.54 22.64
N SER A 675 -15.25 19.90 23.55
CA SER A 675 -15.67 21.30 23.75
C SER A 675 -16.03 21.58 25.20
N ASN A 676 -15.68 22.77 25.69
CA ASN A 676 -16.10 23.26 27.01
C ASN A 676 -17.62 23.52 27.08
N GLU A 677 -18.23 23.87 25.95
CA GLU A 677 -19.66 24.13 25.82
C GLU A 677 -20.33 23.03 24.98
N ALA A 678 -21.61 22.76 25.25
CA ALA A 678 -22.39 21.83 24.45
C ALA A 678 -22.54 22.38 23.02
N VAL A 679 -22.25 21.54 22.02
CA VAL A 679 -22.44 21.87 20.61
C VAL A 679 -23.80 21.32 20.18
N ALA A 680 -24.67 22.19 19.67
CA ALA A 680 -25.96 21.77 19.13
C ALA A 680 -25.74 20.99 17.83
N ALA A 681 -26.19 19.74 17.80
CA ALA A 681 -26.09 18.87 16.63
C ALA A 681 -27.31 17.93 16.60
N PRO A 682 -27.83 17.57 15.41
CA PRO A 682 -28.86 16.54 15.29
C PRO A 682 -28.35 15.20 15.84
N LEU A 683 -29.28 14.35 16.28
CA LEU A 683 -28.94 12.97 16.62
C LEU A 683 -28.53 12.23 15.34
N ALA A 684 -27.53 11.36 15.40
CA ALA A 684 -27.11 10.62 14.21
C ALA A 684 -28.28 9.76 13.68
N THR A 685 -28.46 9.73 12.36
CA THR A 685 -29.60 9.12 11.65
C THR A 685 -29.87 7.68 12.06
N ARG A 686 -28.83 6.92 12.42
CA ARG A 686 -28.92 5.52 12.88
C ARG A 686 -29.75 5.32 14.15
N TYR A 687 -29.93 6.37 14.96
CA TYR A 687 -30.76 6.32 16.18
C TYR A 687 -32.20 6.77 15.94
N HIS A 688 -32.55 7.18 14.72
CA HIS A 688 -33.90 7.62 14.40
C HIS A 688 -34.82 6.42 14.15
N ASN A 689 -36.03 6.46 14.70
CA ASN A 689 -37.09 5.50 14.37
C ASN A 689 -37.84 6.02 13.13
N ALA A 690 -37.26 5.85 11.94
CA ALA A 690 -37.83 6.29 10.67
C ALA A 690 -38.51 5.15 9.89
N PHE A 691 -39.43 5.50 8.97
CA PHE A 691 -40.07 4.53 8.07
C PHE A 691 -39.31 4.44 6.75
N ASN A 692 -39.09 3.23 6.23
CA ASN A 692 -38.50 3.09 4.90
C ASN A 692 -39.47 3.56 3.81
N VAL A 693 -38.94 4.16 2.75
CA VAL A 693 -39.65 4.32 1.47
C VAL A 693 -40.00 2.92 0.94
N PRO A 694 -41.24 2.65 0.52
CA PRO A 694 -41.69 1.32 0.10
C PRO A 694 -41.16 0.97 -1.30
N LEU A 695 -39.87 0.70 -1.41
CA LEU A 695 -39.23 0.24 -2.64
C LEU A 695 -39.64 -1.21 -2.95
N SER A 696 -39.73 -1.54 -4.24
CA SER A 696 -40.01 -2.90 -4.72
C SER A 696 -38.72 -3.54 -5.22
N ARG A 697 -38.73 -4.85 -5.47
CA ARG A 697 -37.61 -5.52 -6.16
C ARG A 697 -37.49 -5.14 -7.64
N ASN A 698 -38.55 -4.61 -8.25
CA ASN A 698 -38.56 -4.32 -9.69
C ASN A 698 -37.92 -2.97 -9.97
N TRP A 699 -36.77 -2.98 -10.64
CA TRP A 699 -36.05 -1.77 -11.04
C TRP A 699 -36.08 -1.57 -12.55
N THR A 700 -36.00 -0.31 -12.98
CA THR A 700 -35.67 0.03 -14.37
C THR A 700 -34.24 0.53 -14.43
N LEU A 701 -33.39 -0.11 -15.24
CA LEU A 701 -32.06 0.41 -15.53
C LEU A 701 -32.20 1.59 -16.50
N SER A 702 -31.82 2.78 -16.06
CA SER A 702 -31.95 4.02 -16.83
C SER A 702 -31.13 3.97 -18.12
N SER A 703 -31.63 4.60 -19.18
CA SER A 703 -30.83 4.87 -20.39
C SER A 703 -29.69 5.85 -20.15
N ARG A 704 -29.67 6.56 -19.01
CA ARG A 704 -28.54 7.38 -18.55
C ARG A 704 -27.40 6.55 -17.96
N SER A 705 -27.62 5.27 -17.67
CA SER A 705 -26.56 4.39 -17.20
C SER A 705 -25.52 4.20 -18.29
N ASP A 706 -24.28 3.99 -17.89
CA ASP A 706 -23.20 3.68 -18.83
C ASP A 706 -23.52 2.43 -19.66
N LYS A 707 -22.79 2.29 -20.77
CA LYS A 707 -22.96 1.15 -21.69
C LYS A 707 -22.42 -0.13 -21.05
N ASN A 708 -22.98 -1.27 -21.47
CA ASN A 708 -22.42 -2.56 -21.08
C ASN A 708 -21.16 -2.85 -21.90
N SER A 709 -20.34 -3.76 -21.40
CA SER A 709 -19.09 -4.15 -22.06
C SER A 709 -19.00 -5.65 -22.28
N LEU A 710 -18.02 -6.08 -23.07
CA LEU A 710 -17.60 -7.48 -23.18
C LEU A 710 -16.09 -7.54 -23.40
N LEU A 711 -15.40 -8.31 -22.56
CA LEU A 711 -13.98 -8.57 -22.72
C LEU A 711 -13.74 -9.60 -23.84
N LEU A 712 -12.81 -9.28 -24.75
CA LEU A 712 -12.34 -10.17 -25.80
C LEU A 712 -10.89 -10.59 -25.49
N GLU A 713 -10.75 -11.60 -24.64
CA GLU A 713 -9.43 -12.09 -24.20
C GLU A 713 -8.95 -13.35 -24.93
N TYR A 714 -9.79 -13.96 -25.79
CA TYR A 714 -9.40 -15.12 -26.60
C TYR A 714 -9.42 -14.79 -28.09
N CYS A 715 -8.38 -15.23 -28.81
CA CYS A 715 -8.25 -15.05 -30.25
C CYS A 715 -7.61 -16.27 -30.94
N SER A 716 -7.76 -16.33 -32.26
CA SER A 716 -6.97 -17.19 -33.14
C SER A 716 -5.86 -16.38 -33.81
N VAL A 717 -4.70 -17.00 -34.01
CA VAL A 717 -3.54 -16.41 -34.70
C VAL A 717 -3.44 -16.99 -36.11
N LEU A 718 -3.17 -16.15 -37.12
CA LEU A 718 -2.93 -16.63 -38.48
C LEU A 718 -1.54 -17.29 -38.61
N ASN A 719 -1.52 -18.52 -39.11
CA ASN A 719 -0.31 -19.29 -39.39
C ASN A 719 0.26 -18.96 -40.78
N ASP A 720 1.53 -19.33 -40.98
CA ASP A 720 2.23 -19.12 -42.25
C ASP A 720 1.62 -19.87 -43.45
N ASP A 721 0.92 -20.97 -43.20
CA ASP A 721 0.23 -21.75 -44.23
C ASP A 721 -1.15 -21.20 -44.58
N GLY A 722 -1.54 -20.05 -43.99
CA GLY A 722 -2.83 -19.40 -44.18
C GLY A 722 -3.97 -20.00 -43.35
N THR A 723 -3.68 -20.99 -42.49
CA THR A 723 -4.65 -21.54 -41.54
C THR A 723 -4.71 -20.70 -40.26
N TRP A 724 -5.80 -20.82 -39.50
CA TRP A 724 -5.91 -20.19 -38.18
C TRP A 724 -5.52 -21.19 -37.11
N PHE A 725 -4.59 -20.82 -36.24
CA PHE A 725 -4.30 -21.56 -35.02
C PHE A 725 -5.51 -21.58 -34.07
N ASP A 726 -5.60 -22.66 -33.30
CA ASP A 726 -6.68 -22.87 -32.34
C ASP A 726 -6.78 -21.73 -31.31
N ARG A 727 -7.98 -21.51 -30.79
CA ARG A 727 -8.32 -20.44 -29.84
C ARG A 727 -7.33 -20.45 -28.66
N CYS A 728 -6.67 -19.31 -28.43
CA CYS A 728 -5.75 -19.11 -27.31
C CYS A 728 -6.02 -17.76 -26.62
N HIS A 729 -5.60 -17.65 -25.36
CA HIS A 729 -5.64 -16.37 -24.64
C HIS A 729 -4.75 -15.33 -25.34
N THR A 730 -5.19 -14.08 -25.40
CA THR A 730 -4.55 -13.00 -26.19
C THR A 730 -3.11 -12.74 -25.71
N MET A 731 -2.87 -12.86 -24.40
CA MET A 731 -1.51 -12.78 -23.86
C MET A 731 -0.59 -13.90 -24.34
N ASN A 732 -1.12 -15.10 -24.61
CA ASN A 732 -0.36 -16.20 -25.21
C ASN A 732 -0.18 -16.02 -26.73
N ALA A 733 -1.11 -15.33 -27.39
CA ALA A 733 -1.01 -15.00 -28.82
C ALA A 733 0.28 -14.24 -29.13
N ALA A 734 0.80 -13.44 -28.19
CA ALA A 734 2.11 -12.79 -28.30
C ALA A 734 3.24 -13.79 -28.60
N HIS A 735 3.32 -14.90 -27.86
CA HIS A 735 4.35 -15.91 -28.07
C HIS A 735 4.28 -16.54 -29.47
N PHE A 736 3.07 -16.83 -29.94
CA PHE A 736 2.87 -17.40 -31.27
C PHE A 736 3.16 -16.40 -32.39
N ALA A 737 2.57 -15.20 -32.29
CA ALA A 737 2.69 -14.12 -33.28
C ALA A 737 4.12 -13.57 -33.41
N THR A 738 4.94 -13.71 -32.36
CA THR A 738 6.34 -13.25 -32.35
C THR A 738 7.34 -14.35 -32.70
N SER A 739 6.90 -15.59 -32.95
CA SER A 739 7.77 -16.70 -33.33
C SER A 739 8.44 -16.48 -34.71
N PRO A 740 9.68 -16.96 -34.93
CA PRO A 740 10.38 -16.79 -36.21
C PRO A 740 9.65 -17.37 -37.44
N ALA A 741 8.73 -18.32 -37.23
CA ALA A 741 7.85 -18.83 -38.27
C ALA A 741 6.82 -17.76 -38.65
N VAL A 742 5.92 -17.41 -37.74
CA VAL A 742 4.77 -16.50 -37.97
C VAL A 742 5.18 -15.09 -38.45
N ARG A 743 6.40 -14.63 -38.15
CA ARG A 743 6.94 -13.36 -38.68
C ARG A 743 7.01 -13.28 -40.22
N LYS A 744 6.92 -14.40 -40.93
CA LYS A 744 7.04 -14.43 -42.41
C LYS A 744 5.78 -14.02 -43.17
N THR A 745 4.60 -14.07 -42.54
CA THR A 745 3.30 -13.94 -43.25
C THR A 745 2.44 -12.73 -42.89
N ALA A 746 2.99 -11.77 -42.13
CA ALA A 746 2.27 -10.66 -41.52
C ALA A 746 1.20 -11.15 -40.52
N PRO A 747 1.41 -10.97 -39.20
CA PRO A 747 0.54 -11.57 -38.21
C PRO A 747 -0.86 -10.95 -38.20
N ALA A 748 -1.87 -11.80 -38.00
CA ALA A 748 -3.26 -11.42 -37.85
C ALA A 748 -3.87 -12.10 -36.63
N LEU A 749 -4.72 -11.38 -35.90
CA LEU A 749 -5.53 -11.91 -34.80
C LEU A 749 -6.99 -11.90 -35.20
N LYS A 750 -7.70 -12.98 -34.91
CA LYS A 750 -9.15 -13.10 -35.12
C LYS A 750 -9.86 -13.31 -33.79
N TYR A 751 -10.77 -12.41 -33.47
CA TYR A 751 -11.69 -12.50 -32.34
C TYR A 751 -13.08 -12.84 -32.88
N SER A 752 -13.71 -13.89 -32.35
CA SER A 752 -15.04 -14.32 -32.77
C SER A 752 -16.05 -13.96 -31.68
N ILE A 753 -17.11 -13.24 -32.07
CA ILE A 753 -18.21 -12.83 -31.18
C ILE A 753 -19.51 -13.46 -31.67
N ASN A 754 -20.40 -13.83 -30.74
CA ASN A 754 -21.66 -14.47 -31.08
C ASN A 754 -22.85 -13.56 -30.75
N ILE A 755 -23.81 -13.47 -31.66
CA ILE A 755 -25.07 -12.77 -31.45
C ILE A 755 -26.19 -13.80 -31.32
N ALA A 756 -26.94 -13.74 -30.22
CA ALA A 756 -28.01 -14.70 -29.94
C ALA A 756 -29.13 -14.59 -30.97
N GLN A 757 -29.76 -15.73 -31.28
CA GLN A 757 -30.91 -15.79 -32.18
C GLN A 757 -32.08 -14.94 -31.65
N GLY A 758 -32.71 -14.16 -32.53
CA GLY A 758 -33.84 -13.30 -32.15
C GLY A 758 -33.44 -11.95 -31.57
N THR A 759 -32.13 -11.65 -31.53
CA THR A 759 -31.63 -10.33 -31.17
C THR A 759 -31.96 -9.34 -32.28
N LYS A 760 -32.59 -8.22 -31.93
CA LYS A 760 -32.87 -7.16 -32.90
C LYS A 760 -31.60 -6.37 -33.22
N LEU A 761 -31.06 -6.56 -34.41
CA LEU A 761 -29.77 -5.99 -34.83
C LEU A 761 -29.76 -4.46 -34.92
N ASP A 762 -30.91 -3.83 -35.18
CA ASP A 762 -31.05 -2.37 -35.20
C ASP A 762 -30.79 -1.73 -33.83
N GLU A 763 -31.07 -2.46 -32.74
CA GLU A 763 -30.75 -2.03 -31.38
C GLU A 763 -29.26 -2.21 -31.03
N LEU A 764 -28.45 -2.86 -31.88
CA LEU A 764 -26.99 -3.02 -31.71
C LEU A 764 -26.16 -1.99 -32.50
N CYS A 765 -26.79 -0.98 -33.11
CA CYS A 765 -26.11 0.03 -33.93
C CYS A 765 -25.06 0.85 -33.15
N ASP A 766 -25.19 0.95 -31.83
CA ASP A 766 -24.27 1.69 -30.97
C ASP A 766 -23.10 0.84 -30.43
N VAL A 767 -23.00 -0.43 -30.83
CA VAL A 767 -21.89 -1.31 -30.48
C VAL A 767 -20.59 -0.80 -31.12
N ARG A 768 -19.55 -0.74 -30.30
CA ARG A 768 -18.19 -0.35 -30.67
C ARG A 768 -17.21 -1.46 -30.35
N PHE A 769 -16.18 -1.61 -31.19
CA PHE A 769 -14.98 -2.37 -30.90
C PHE A 769 -13.89 -1.40 -30.42
N VAL A 770 -13.18 -1.78 -29.37
CA VAL A 770 -12.09 -0.99 -28.80
C VAL A 770 -10.79 -1.78 -28.85
N SER A 771 -9.76 -1.14 -29.42
CA SER A 771 -8.43 -1.71 -29.59
C SER A 771 -7.39 -0.99 -28.75
N GLU A 772 -6.58 -1.77 -28.03
CA GLU A 772 -5.41 -1.28 -27.30
C GLU A 772 -4.16 -1.10 -28.18
N PHE A 773 -4.13 -1.72 -29.37
CA PHE A 773 -2.94 -1.68 -30.22
C PHE A 773 -2.57 -0.26 -30.67
N LYS A 774 -1.25 0.00 -30.67
CA LYS A 774 -0.68 1.22 -31.24
C LYS A 774 -0.91 1.25 -32.76
N LEU A 775 -1.36 2.40 -33.27
CA LEU A 775 -1.56 2.60 -34.70
C LEU A 775 -0.21 2.64 -35.46
N PRO A 776 -0.16 2.22 -36.73
CA PRO A 776 -1.29 1.82 -37.58
C PRO A 776 -1.66 0.33 -37.44
N VAL A 777 -2.93 0.04 -37.15
CA VAL A 777 -3.53 -1.30 -37.31
C VAL A 777 -4.72 -1.26 -38.27
N THR A 778 -4.96 -2.35 -38.98
CA THR A 778 -6.15 -2.53 -39.82
C THR A 778 -7.12 -3.49 -39.15
N VAL A 779 -8.36 -3.03 -38.98
CA VAL A 779 -9.47 -3.80 -38.41
C VAL A 779 -10.49 -4.12 -39.50
N SER A 780 -10.99 -5.35 -39.51
CA SER A 780 -12.12 -5.74 -40.38
C SER A 780 -13.15 -6.58 -39.63
N ILE A 781 -14.42 -6.38 -39.95
CA ILE A 781 -15.57 -7.09 -39.38
C ILE A 781 -16.25 -7.86 -40.48
N ASN A 782 -16.35 -9.18 -40.35
CA ASN A 782 -16.94 -10.05 -41.37
C ASN A 782 -16.35 -9.82 -42.78
N GLY A 783 -15.05 -9.50 -42.85
CA GLY A 783 -14.34 -9.20 -44.10
C GLY A 783 -14.47 -7.76 -44.61
N THR A 784 -15.24 -6.90 -43.94
CA THR A 784 -15.37 -5.47 -44.27
C THR A 784 -14.40 -4.64 -43.44
N LYS A 785 -13.53 -3.86 -44.08
CA LYS A 785 -12.58 -2.97 -43.38
C LYS A 785 -13.34 -1.85 -42.67
N VAL A 786 -12.95 -1.56 -41.43
CA VAL A 786 -13.50 -0.46 -40.62
C VAL A 786 -12.35 0.42 -40.16
N GLU A 787 -12.53 1.74 -40.26
CA GLU A 787 -11.57 2.72 -39.75
C GLU A 787 -11.93 3.11 -38.32
N HIS A 788 -10.92 3.49 -37.54
CA HIS A 788 -11.17 4.06 -36.22
C HIS A 788 -11.82 5.44 -36.36
N ILE A 789 -12.58 5.83 -35.35
CA ILE A 789 -13.20 7.15 -35.32
C ILE A 789 -12.17 8.12 -34.77
N GLU A 790 -11.78 9.11 -35.58
CA GLU A 790 -10.76 10.09 -35.22
C GLU A 790 -11.20 10.90 -33.98
N GLY A 791 -10.30 11.00 -32.99
CA GLY A 791 -10.55 11.72 -31.74
C GLY A 791 -11.40 10.96 -30.71
N GLU A 792 -12.05 9.85 -31.07
CA GLU A 792 -12.77 9.01 -30.11
C GLU A 792 -11.83 8.00 -29.43
N TRP A 793 -11.98 7.90 -28.12
CA TRP A 793 -11.30 6.95 -27.26
C TRP A 793 -12.29 6.40 -26.23
N TRP A 794 -11.93 5.29 -25.59
CA TRP A 794 -12.75 4.68 -24.54
C TRP A 794 -11.85 4.16 -23.44
N PHE A 795 -12.17 4.50 -22.19
CA PHE A 795 -11.44 4.09 -20.97
C PHE A 795 -10.05 4.73 -20.81
N ASP A 796 -9.25 4.80 -21.88
CA ASP A 796 -7.91 5.37 -21.92
C ASP A 796 -7.71 6.10 -23.26
N HIS A 797 -7.02 7.26 -23.29
CA HIS A 797 -6.77 8.04 -24.52
C HIS A 797 -6.06 7.23 -25.62
N ASN A 798 -5.32 6.20 -25.21
CA ASN A 798 -4.58 5.33 -26.08
C ASN A 798 -5.42 4.22 -26.73
N PHE A 799 -6.68 4.05 -26.31
CA PHE A 799 -7.56 3.00 -26.80
C PHE A 799 -8.42 3.52 -27.95
N LYS A 800 -8.35 2.88 -29.12
CA LYS A 800 -9.00 3.35 -30.35
C LYS A 800 -10.35 2.69 -30.57
N VAL A 801 -11.34 3.48 -30.94
CA VAL A 801 -12.75 3.07 -31.06
C VAL A 801 -13.16 2.91 -32.52
N TYR A 802 -13.87 1.83 -32.82
CA TYR A 802 -14.38 1.48 -34.15
C TYR A 802 -15.90 1.25 -34.09
N ALA A 803 -16.67 1.89 -34.98
CA ALA A 803 -18.10 1.61 -35.12
C ALA A 803 -18.34 0.29 -35.86
N ILE A 804 -18.82 -0.73 -35.14
CA ILE A 804 -18.99 -2.06 -35.73
C ILE A 804 -20.47 -2.50 -35.85
N GLY A 805 -21.39 -1.82 -35.17
CA GLY A 805 -22.78 -2.24 -35.03
C GLY A 805 -23.50 -2.57 -36.35
N GLU A 806 -23.28 -1.77 -37.40
CA GLU A 806 -23.92 -1.98 -38.71
C GLU A 806 -23.42 -3.21 -39.48
N TYR A 807 -22.26 -3.77 -39.09
CA TYR A 807 -21.65 -4.94 -39.74
C TYR A 807 -21.99 -6.26 -39.03
N LEU A 808 -22.73 -6.18 -37.92
CA LEU A 808 -23.10 -7.31 -37.10
C LEU A 808 -24.26 -8.11 -37.72
N LYS A 809 -24.20 -9.44 -37.62
CA LYS A 809 -25.24 -10.39 -38.05
C LYS A 809 -25.53 -11.42 -36.96
N GLU A 810 -26.72 -12.01 -36.97
CA GLU A 810 -27.03 -13.13 -36.07
C GLU A 810 -25.99 -14.27 -36.22
N GLY A 811 -25.66 -14.93 -35.11
CA GLY A 811 -24.61 -15.96 -35.06
C GLY A 811 -23.20 -15.39 -34.92
N THR A 812 -22.22 -16.09 -35.50
CA THR A 812 -20.80 -15.74 -35.35
C THR A 812 -20.38 -14.59 -36.25
N ASN A 813 -19.65 -13.64 -35.68
CA ASN A 813 -19.03 -12.50 -36.34
C ASN A 813 -17.53 -12.51 -36.05
N ASP A 814 -16.71 -12.31 -37.08
CA ASP A 814 -15.27 -12.29 -36.95
C ASP A 814 -14.73 -10.86 -37.01
N ILE A 815 -13.93 -10.49 -36.02
CA ILE A 815 -13.12 -9.27 -35.96
C ILE A 815 -11.68 -9.65 -36.22
N ILE A 816 -11.10 -9.17 -37.32
CA ILE A 816 -9.71 -9.45 -37.70
C ILE A 816 -8.88 -8.18 -37.58
N VAL A 817 -7.82 -8.25 -36.77
CA VAL A 817 -6.84 -7.17 -36.56
C VAL A 817 -5.52 -7.57 -37.20
N THR A 818 -4.90 -6.65 -37.96
CA THR A 818 -3.61 -6.84 -38.65
C THR A 818 -2.73 -5.60 -38.55
N GLY A 819 -1.42 -5.74 -38.81
CA GLY A 819 -0.49 -4.60 -38.87
C GLY A 819 0.15 -4.20 -37.53
N PHE A 820 -0.13 -4.91 -36.45
CA PHE A 820 0.40 -4.65 -35.10
C PHE A 820 1.87 -5.08 -34.90
N CYS A 821 2.49 -5.74 -35.90
CA CYS A 821 3.91 -6.11 -35.87
C CYS A 821 4.61 -5.64 -37.16
N ASN A 822 5.52 -4.66 -37.06
CA ASN A 822 6.42 -4.31 -38.16
C ASN A 822 7.77 -5.04 -38.00
N SER A 823 8.17 -5.81 -39.02
CA SER A 823 9.29 -6.76 -39.00
C SER A 823 10.69 -6.14 -39.21
N LYS A 824 10.89 -4.85 -38.95
CA LYS A 824 12.12 -4.12 -39.36
C LYS A 824 12.88 -3.39 -38.25
N ASP A 825 12.94 -3.96 -37.05
CA ASP A 825 13.77 -3.39 -35.98
C ASP A 825 15.17 -4.04 -35.94
N ALA A 826 16.19 -3.19 -35.91
CA ALA A 826 17.60 -3.46 -36.19
C ALA A 826 18.38 -4.22 -35.08
N ASP A 827 17.72 -4.63 -34.00
CA ASP A 827 18.40 -5.00 -32.75
C ASP A 827 18.32 -6.51 -32.43
N GLY A 828 18.09 -7.35 -33.45
CA GLY A 828 18.16 -8.81 -33.30
C GLY A 828 17.10 -9.43 -32.37
N GLY A 829 15.98 -8.76 -32.13
CA GLY A 829 14.81 -9.32 -31.45
C GLY A 829 14.76 -9.21 -29.92
N LYS A 830 15.73 -8.53 -29.28
CA LYS A 830 15.71 -8.33 -27.81
C LYS A 830 14.66 -7.30 -27.34
N THR A 831 14.30 -6.35 -28.19
CA THR A 831 13.28 -5.31 -27.96
C THR A 831 11.87 -5.71 -28.43
N TYR A 832 11.70 -6.91 -28.99
CA TYR A 832 10.46 -7.34 -29.64
C TYR A 832 9.30 -7.57 -28.65
N TRP A 833 9.60 -7.98 -27.42
CA TRP A 833 8.62 -8.22 -26.36
C TRP A 833 8.07 -6.93 -25.75
N ASN A 834 8.88 -5.88 -25.69
CA ASN A 834 8.48 -4.58 -25.12
C ASN A 834 7.69 -3.70 -26.12
N ARG A 835 7.60 -4.07 -27.41
CA ARG A 835 7.03 -3.19 -28.45
C ARG A 835 5.74 -3.69 -29.11
N ALA A 836 5.47 -5.00 -29.09
CA ALA A 836 4.23 -5.54 -29.66
C ALA A 836 3.04 -5.55 -28.68
N GLU A 837 3.31 -5.39 -27.38
CA GLU A 837 2.37 -5.22 -26.26
C GLU A 837 0.95 -5.72 -26.53
N PHE A 838 0.78 -7.04 -26.54
CA PHE A 838 -0.53 -7.66 -26.70
C PHE A 838 -1.36 -7.37 -25.44
N GLY A 839 -2.53 -6.78 -25.62
CA GLY A 839 -3.54 -6.52 -24.59
C GLY A 839 -4.89 -7.10 -24.98
N ASN A 840 -5.84 -7.09 -24.05
CA ASN A 840 -7.20 -7.53 -24.35
C ASN A 840 -7.90 -6.53 -25.28
N MET A 841 -8.96 -6.97 -25.97
CA MET A 841 -9.81 -6.08 -26.77
C MET A 841 -11.19 -6.02 -26.12
N TYR A 842 -12.01 -5.05 -26.51
CA TYR A 842 -13.30 -4.85 -25.85
C TYR A 842 -14.42 -4.58 -26.85
N LEU A 843 -15.63 -4.95 -26.46
CA LEU A 843 -16.84 -4.35 -27.01
C LEU A 843 -17.49 -3.45 -25.95
N THR A 844 -18.10 -2.36 -26.39
CA THR A 844 -18.97 -1.52 -25.55
C THR A 844 -20.20 -1.08 -26.34
N GLY A 845 -21.38 -1.05 -25.71
CA GLY A 845 -22.65 -0.79 -26.39
C GLY A 845 -23.89 -1.04 -25.54
N SER A 846 -25.06 -0.79 -26.13
CA SER A 846 -26.35 -1.04 -25.50
C SER A 846 -26.81 -2.49 -25.74
N PHE A 847 -26.08 -3.46 -25.18
CA PHE A 847 -26.38 -4.89 -25.30
C PHE A 847 -26.40 -5.61 -23.95
N GLY A 848 -27.05 -6.77 -23.91
CA GLY A 848 -26.92 -7.75 -22.83
C GLY A 848 -25.93 -8.86 -23.20
N VAL A 849 -25.45 -9.60 -22.19
CA VAL A 849 -24.59 -10.77 -22.36
C VAL A 849 -25.27 -12.00 -21.79
N TYR A 850 -25.43 -13.03 -22.62
CA TYR A 850 -25.94 -14.34 -22.26
C TYR A 850 -24.81 -15.39 -22.22
N PHE A 851 -24.98 -16.42 -21.40
CA PHE A 851 -23.99 -17.47 -21.13
C PHE A 851 -24.49 -18.84 -21.59
N ASP A 852 -23.61 -19.66 -22.18
CA ASP A 852 -23.92 -21.07 -22.45
C ASP A 852 -24.21 -21.86 -21.17
N SER A 853 -23.42 -21.61 -20.12
CA SER A 853 -23.54 -22.26 -18.81
C SER A 853 -24.21 -21.33 -17.79
N PRO A 854 -24.98 -21.89 -16.84
CA PRO A 854 -25.58 -21.08 -15.78
C PRO A 854 -24.50 -20.46 -14.88
N LEU A 855 -24.83 -19.30 -14.28
CA LEU A 855 -24.05 -18.73 -13.20
C LEU A 855 -24.16 -19.62 -11.96
N VAL A 856 -23.02 -19.90 -11.32
CA VAL A 856 -22.92 -20.72 -10.11
C VAL A 856 -22.34 -19.88 -8.98
N GLU A 857 -23.07 -19.79 -7.87
CA GLU A 857 -22.64 -19.08 -6.67
C GLU A 857 -21.35 -19.66 -6.08
N ALA A 858 -20.52 -18.77 -5.54
CA ALA A 858 -19.22 -19.10 -4.98
C ALA A 858 -18.97 -18.41 -3.65
N HIS A 859 -17.73 -18.43 -3.16
CA HIS A 859 -17.37 -17.82 -1.89
C HIS A 859 -17.52 -16.28 -1.95
N ALA A 860 -17.90 -15.68 -0.82
CA ALA A 860 -18.11 -14.24 -0.67
C ALA A 860 -19.11 -13.67 -1.71
N ARG A 861 -18.69 -12.70 -2.52
CA ARG A 861 -19.53 -12.00 -3.51
C ARG A 861 -19.26 -12.47 -4.96
N THR A 862 -18.70 -13.66 -5.16
CA THR A 862 -18.28 -14.15 -6.49
C THR A 862 -19.28 -15.11 -7.12
N VAL A 863 -19.30 -15.14 -8.45
CA VAL A 863 -20.08 -16.08 -9.27
C VAL A 863 -19.27 -16.61 -10.44
N PHE A 864 -19.47 -17.88 -10.79
CA PHE A 864 -18.76 -18.56 -11.88
C PHE A 864 -19.64 -18.82 -13.09
N THR A 865 -19.03 -18.75 -14.26
CA THR A 865 -19.59 -19.28 -15.50
C THR A 865 -18.49 -19.84 -16.40
N GLU A 866 -18.87 -20.60 -17.41
CA GLU A 866 -17.98 -21.16 -18.42
C GLU A 866 -18.71 -21.19 -19.77
N GLY A 867 -17.98 -21.51 -20.84
CA GLY A 867 -18.54 -21.54 -22.19
C GLY A 867 -18.43 -20.20 -22.91
N ASN A 868 -19.27 -19.99 -23.94
CA ASN A 868 -19.21 -18.80 -24.78
C ASN A 868 -20.20 -17.73 -24.29
N PHE A 869 -19.89 -16.49 -24.67
CA PHE A 869 -20.77 -15.34 -24.48
C PHE A 869 -21.52 -15.00 -25.76
N TYR A 870 -22.76 -14.53 -25.60
CA TYR A 870 -23.63 -14.10 -26.67
C TYR A 870 -24.18 -12.71 -26.40
N LEU A 871 -24.11 -11.82 -27.39
CA LEU A 871 -24.75 -10.52 -27.32
C LEU A 871 -26.26 -10.65 -27.54
N THR A 872 -27.04 -9.92 -26.74
CA THR A 872 -28.51 -9.81 -26.81
C THR A 872 -28.94 -8.34 -26.77
N ASN A 873 -30.23 -8.05 -26.96
CA ASN A 873 -30.80 -6.74 -26.66
C ASN A 873 -30.62 -6.41 -25.17
N ARG A 874 -30.31 -5.15 -24.81
CA ARG A 874 -30.03 -4.75 -23.42
C ARG A 874 -31.23 -4.97 -22.50
N PRO A 875 -31.10 -5.77 -21.43
CA PRO A 875 -32.12 -5.85 -20.39
C PRO A 875 -32.25 -4.51 -19.66
N THR A 876 -33.48 -3.99 -19.54
CA THR A 876 -33.74 -2.71 -18.84
C THR A 876 -34.72 -2.84 -17.68
N LYS A 877 -35.44 -3.96 -17.58
CA LYS A 877 -36.32 -4.29 -16.46
C LYS A 877 -35.64 -5.38 -15.66
N LEU A 878 -35.41 -5.09 -14.39
CA LEU A 878 -34.61 -5.91 -13.48
C LEU A 878 -35.47 -6.42 -12.32
N ASP A 879 -35.25 -7.68 -11.92
CA ASP A 879 -35.77 -8.28 -10.68
C ASP A 879 -34.64 -8.35 -9.65
N GLY A 880 -34.57 -7.33 -8.80
CA GLY A 880 -33.44 -7.09 -7.90
C GLY A 880 -32.43 -6.10 -8.48
N GLY A 881 -31.48 -5.69 -7.64
CA GLY A 881 -30.47 -4.68 -7.96
C GLY A 881 -29.15 -5.22 -8.52
N GLU A 882 -28.99 -6.55 -8.58
CA GLU A 882 -27.75 -7.22 -8.97
C GLU A 882 -27.66 -7.38 -10.50
N LEU A 883 -26.59 -6.86 -11.11
CA LEU A 883 -26.45 -6.72 -12.56
C LEU A 883 -25.94 -7.97 -13.28
N VAL A 884 -25.09 -8.79 -12.65
CA VAL A 884 -24.37 -9.88 -13.30
C VAL A 884 -25.33 -10.96 -13.79
N HIS A 885 -26.30 -11.36 -12.96
CA HIS A 885 -27.32 -12.34 -13.34
C HIS A 885 -28.32 -11.82 -14.38
N GLN A 886 -28.34 -10.51 -14.61
CA GLN A 886 -29.34 -9.82 -15.43
C GLN A 886 -28.75 -9.28 -16.73
N GLY A 887 -27.72 -9.96 -17.25
CA GLY A 887 -27.14 -9.71 -18.57
C GLY A 887 -26.08 -8.60 -18.63
N HIS A 888 -25.58 -8.15 -17.48
CA HIS A 888 -24.56 -7.10 -17.38
C HIS A 888 -23.29 -7.55 -16.62
N PRO A 889 -22.71 -8.75 -16.93
CA PRO A 889 -21.57 -9.29 -16.17
C PRO A 889 -20.33 -8.40 -16.22
N PHE A 890 -20.01 -7.80 -17.38
CA PHE A 890 -18.82 -6.98 -17.58
C PHE A 890 -19.11 -5.47 -17.41
N PHE A 891 -20.21 -5.11 -16.76
CA PHE A 891 -20.55 -3.71 -16.55
C PHE A 891 -19.52 -3.03 -15.64
N ALA A 892 -19.02 -1.87 -16.08
CA ALA A 892 -18.15 -0.98 -15.31
C ALA A 892 -18.53 0.45 -15.67
N GLY A 893 -18.60 1.34 -14.68
CA GLY A 893 -19.20 2.67 -14.85
C GLY A 893 -20.37 2.92 -13.91
N THR A 894 -21.27 3.81 -14.31
CA THR A 894 -22.40 4.29 -13.51
C THR A 894 -23.68 3.54 -13.89
N ALA A 895 -24.25 2.77 -12.95
CA ALA A 895 -25.56 2.14 -13.08
C ALA A 895 -26.62 2.97 -12.34
N ILE A 896 -27.73 3.33 -13.01
CA ILE A 896 -28.82 4.12 -12.42
C ILE A 896 -30.09 3.28 -12.40
N PHE A 897 -30.54 2.93 -11.20
CA PHE A 897 -31.75 2.15 -10.95
C PHE A 897 -32.90 3.09 -10.62
N GLU A 898 -33.98 3.03 -11.40
CA GLU A 898 -35.14 3.93 -11.27
C GLU A 898 -36.41 3.16 -10.84
N GLN A 899 -37.13 3.74 -9.89
CA GLN A 899 -38.47 3.30 -9.50
C GLN A 899 -39.36 4.51 -9.18
N GLU A 900 -40.67 4.37 -9.44
CA GLU A 900 -41.68 5.32 -8.97
C GLU A 900 -42.41 4.74 -7.74
N VAL A 901 -42.63 5.58 -6.73
CA VAL A 901 -43.33 5.21 -5.49
C VAL A 901 -44.40 6.24 -5.15
N GLU A 902 -45.45 5.80 -4.47
CA GLU A 902 -46.52 6.68 -4.01
C GLU A 902 -46.45 6.86 -2.49
N ILE A 903 -46.40 8.11 -2.03
CA ILE A 903 -46.25 8.49 -0.62
C ILE A 903 -47.44 9.33 -0.18
N GLU A 904 -48.26 8.78 0.73
CA GLU A 904 -49.44 9.48 1.25
C GLU A 904 -49.13 10.43 2.41
N HIS A 905 -48.13 10.08 3.21
CA HIS A 905 -47.74 10.76 4.45
C HIS A 905 -46.30 11.21 4.38
N ILE A 906 -46.10 12.54 4.37
CA ILE A 906 -44.81 13.24 4.34
C ILE A 906 -44.50 13.95 5.68
N ASP A 907 -45.40 13.82 6.66
CA ASP A 907 -45.28 14.33 8.02
C ASP A 907 -44.48 13.39 8.95
N ILE A 908 -44.03 12.26 8.41
CA ILE A 908 -43.19 11.28 9.09
C ILE A 908 -41.82 11.22 8.43
N GLU A 909 -40.79 11.04 9.24
CA GLU A 909 -39.43 10.84 8.76
C GLU A 909 -39.33 9.54 7.94
N ARG A 910 -38.75 9.63 6.74
CA ARG A 910 -38.60 8.53 5.81
C ARG A 910 -37.19 8.41 5.27
N HIS A 911 -36.69 7.18 5.23
CA HIS A 911 -35.36 6.86 4.71
C HIS A 911 -35.44 5.99 3.45
N VAL A 912 -34.47 6.17 2.56
CA VAL A 912 -34.14 5.14 1.56
C VAL A 912 -33.04 4.27 2.16
N ASP A 913 -33.33 2.97 2.25
CA ASP A 913 -32.40 1.94 2.71
C ASP A 913 -32.02 1.07 1.51
N ILE A 914 -30.74 1.06 1.15
CA ILE A 914 -30.22 0.26 0.02
C ILE A 914 -29.66 -1.10 0.46
N GLY A 915 -29.93 -1.52 1.70
CA GLY A 915 -29.61 -2.86 2.22
C GLY A 915 -28.18 -3.05 2.74
N GLY A 916 -27.25 -2.14 2.43
CA GLY A 916 -25.85 -2.21 2.85
C GLY A 916 -24.93 -1.38 1.95
N LEU A 917 -23.61 -1.60 2.04
CA LEU A 917 -22.67 -1.07 1.05
C LEU A 917 -23.02 -1.61 -0.35
N PRO A 918 -23.02 -0.77 -1.40
CA PRO A 918 -23.35 -1.24 -2.75
C PRO A 918 -22.35 -2.30 -3.24
N TYR A 919 -22.76 -3.10 -4.22
CA TYR A 919 -21.83 -3.90 -5.01
C TYR A 919 -21.12 -3.00 -6.05
N GLY A 920 -20.29 -2.08 -5.54
CA GLY A 920 -19.60 -1.04 -6.28
C GLY A 920 -18.74 -0.16 -5.35
N ALA A 921 -18.15 0.90 -5.90
CA ALA A 921 -17.28 1.80 -5.17
C ALA A 921 -18.04 2.69 -4.15
N TYR A 922 -19.21 3.18 -4.55
CA TYR A 922 -20.13 4.00 -3.76
C TYR A 922 -21.50 4.08 -4.43
N ALA A 923 -22.47 4.70 -3.76
CA ALA A 923 -23.78 5.02 -4.33
C ALA A 923 -24.28 6.44 -3.96
N PHE A 924 -25.30 6.89 -4.68
CA PHE A 924 -26.12 8.07 -4.36
C PHE A 924 -27.60 7.75 -4.48
N VAL A 925 -28.43 8.44 -3.71
CA VAL A 925 -29.89 8.39 -3.85
C VAL A 925 -30.38 9.75 -4.36
N THR A 926 -31.19 9.74 -5.42
CA THR A 926 -31.84 10.95 -5.93
C THR A 926 -33.35 10.82 -5.80
N VAL A 927 -33.99 11.81 -5.18
CA VAL A 927 -35.45 11.86 -5.01
C VAL A 927 -35.99 13.12 -5.65
N ASN A 928 -36.84 12.96 -6.67
CA ASN A 928 -37.43 14.05 -7.43
C ASN A 928 -36.39 15.07 -7.93
N GLY A 929 -35.22 14.59 -8.36
CA GLY A 929 -34.10 15.42 -8.83
C GLY A 929 -33.16 15.97 -7.75
N ASN A 930 -33.43 15.73 -6.47
CA ASN A 930 -32.54 16.12 -5.37
C ASN A 930 -31.63 14.94 -4.98
N ARG A 931 -30.32 15.07 -5.22
CA ARG A 931 -29.30 14.06 -4.92
C ARG A 931 -28.87 14.14 -3.45
N SER A 932 -28.67 12.99 -2.81
CA SER A 932 -28.18 12.85 -1.45
C SER A 932 -26.68 13.15 -1.33
N ASP A 933 -26.19 13.19 -0.08
CA ASP A 933 -24.77 12.99 0.23
C ASP A 933 -24.32 11.57 -0.22
N ILE A 934 -23.02 11.35 -0.37
CA ILE A 934 -22.45 10.07 -0.87
C ILE A 934 -22.74 8.92 0.09
N ILE A 935 -23.00 7.73 -0.43
CA ILE A 935 -23.07 6.48 0.34
C ILE A 935 -21.78 5.69 0.10
N ALA A 936 -20.83 5.82 1.02
CA ALA A 936 -19.47 5.24 0.88
C ALA A 936 -18.84 4.73 2.19
N TRP A 937 -19.38 5.07 3.37
CA TRP A 937 -18.67 4.92 4.66
C TRP A 937 -19.45 4.13 5.72
N ASN A 938 -20.41 3.31 5.30
CA ASN A 938 -21.44 2.66 6.14
C ASN A 938 -22.70 3.51 6.44
N ASN A 939 -23.02 4.45 5.54
CA ASN A 939 -24.18 5.34 5.61
C ASN A 939 -25.27 4.98 4.57
N TRP A 940 -25.62 3.70 4.44
CA TRP A 940 -26.58 3.19 3.42
C TRP A 940 -28.06 3.47 3.71
N LYS A 941 -28.35 4.19 4.80
CA LYS A 941 -29.68 4.75 5.09
C LYS A 941 -29.62 6.25 4.93
N VAL A 942 -30.38 6.76 3.97
CA VAL A 942 -30.41 8.19 3.62
C VAL A 942 -31.72 8.79 4.04
N ASP A 943 -31.69 9.87 4.83
CA ASP A 943 -32.89 10.68 5.08
C ASP A 943 -33.30 11.42 3.81
N VAL A 944 -34.47 11.06 3.28
CA VAL A 944 -35.05 11.66 2.07
C VAL A 944 -36.31 12.46 2.37
N THR A 945 -36.70 12.57 3.64
CA THR A 945 -37.89 13.31 4.09
C THR A 945 -38.00 14.70 3.45
N PRO A 946 -36.92 15.51 3.38
CA PRO A 946 -37.00 16.85 2.79
C PRO A 946 -37.32 16.88 1.28
N TYR A 947 -37.15 15.76 0.58
CA TYR A 947 -37.26 15.66 -0.88
C TYR A 947 -38.56 15.00 -1.35
N LEU A 948 -39.31 14.40 -0.42
CA LEU A 948 -40.56 13.71 -0.72
C LEU A 948 -41.73 14.68 -0.90
N VAL A 949 -42.58 14.40 -1.87
CA VAL A 949 -43.87 15.07 -2.08
C VAL A 949 -45.01 14.10 -1.87
N LYS A 950 -46.20 14.62 -1.53
CA LYS A 950 -47.40 13.79 -1.45
C LYS A 950 -47.76 13.27 -2.85
N GLY A 951 -48.05 11.98 -2.95
CA GLY A 951 -48.37 11.28 -4.20
C GLY A 951 -47.13 10.66 -4.83
N LYS A 952 -46.99 10.82 -6.14
CA LYS A 952 -45.94 10.15 -6.93
C LYS A 952 -44.56 10.79 -6.69
N ASN A 953 -43.57 9.95 -6.42
CA ASN A 953 -42.16 10.32 -6.28
C ASN A 953 -41.31 9.43 -7.17
N THR A 954 -40.26 10.00 -7.78
CA THR A 954 -39.24 9.24 -8.51
C THR A 954 -38.04 9.04 -7.61
N ILE A 955 -37.62 7.78 -7.44
CA ILE A 955 -36.44 7.37 -6.69
C ILE A 955 -35.43 6.81 -7.67
N GLU A 956 -34.20 7.34 -7.61
CA GLU A 956 -33.07 6.83 -8.37
C GLU A 956 -31.97 6.43 -7.40
N VAL A 957 -31.37 5.26 -7.63
CA VAL A 957 -30.15 4.84 -6.94
C VAL A 957 -29.05 4.75 -7.99
N GLU A 958 -28.05 5.61 -7.87
CA GLU A 958 -26.87 5.63 -8.74
C GLU A 958 -25.76 4.83 -8.05
N VAL A 959 -25.22 3.79 -8.69
CA VAL A 959 -24.10 2.99 -8.20
C VAL A 959 -22.91 3.12 -9.15
N CYS A 960 -21.74 3.46 -8.60
CA CYS A 960 -20.49 3.43 -9.35
C CYS A 960 -19.88 2.02 -9.26
N VAL A 961 -19.90 1.26 -10.35
CA VAL A 961 -19.36 -0.10 -10.44
C VAL A 961 -17.91 -0.04 -10.89
N GLY A 962 -17.02 -0.72 -10.15
CA GLY A 962 -15.58 -0.79 -10.44
C GLY A 962 -15.24 -1.64 -11.68
N ASN A 963 -13.94 -1.76 -11.97
CA ASN A 963 -13.45 -2.39 -13.20
C ASN A 963 -13.23 -3.90 -13.09
N ARG A 964 -13.53 -4.52 -11.94
CA ARG A 964 -13.17 -5.92 -11.64
C ARG A 964 -13.68 -6.94 -12.64
N ASN A 965 -14.92 -6.76 -13.08
CA ASN A 965 -15.49 -7.66 -14.07
C ASN A 965 -15.06 -7.32 -15.49
N LEU A 966 -14.61 -6.09 -15.76
CA LEU A 966 -14.11 -5.67 -17.07
C LEU A 966 -12.66 -6.09 -17.31
N ILE A 967 -11.78 -5.91 -16.31
CA ILE A 967 -10.33 -6.09 -16.44
C ILE A 967 -9.84 -7.41 -15.85
N GLY A 968 -10.47 -7.90 -14.78
CA GLY A 968 -10.10 -9.15 -14.13
C GLY A 968 -9.39 -8.94 -12.78
N PRO A 969 -8.73 -9.99 -12.23
CA PRO A 969 -8.42 -11.27 -12.89
C PRO A 969 -9.62 -12.22 -12.97
N HIS A 970 -9.95 -12.75 -14.15
CA HIS A 970 -11.14 -13.62 -14.34
C HIS A 970 -10.89 -15.10 -14.04
N HIS A 971 -9.64 -15.54 -14.13
CA HIS A 971 -9.28 -16.96 -14.26
C HIS A 971 -8.46 -17.52 -13.09
N TYR A 972 -8.22 -16.75 -12.04
CA TYR A 972 -7.37 -17.12 -10.89
C TYR A 972 -8.13 -17.86 -9.77
N THR A 973 -7.46 -18.75 -9.03
CA THR A 973 -8.08 -19.64 -8.01
C THR A 973 -7.23 -19.73 -6.73
N PRO A 974 -7.24 -18.72 -5.86
CA PRO A 974 -8.14 -18.78 -4.71
C PRO A 974 -9.37 -17.91 -4.89
N LEU A 975 -10.49 -18.32 -4.29
CA LEU A 975 -11.86 -17.89 -4.59
C LEU A 975 -12.23 -16.46 -4.12
N PHE A 976 -11.24 -15.58 -3.94
CA PHE A 976 -11.43 -14.18 -3.59
C PHE A 976 -10.09 -13.44 -3.81
N CYS A 977 -10.09 -12.29 -4.49
CA CYS A 977 -8.92 -11.40 -4.61
C CYS A 977 -8.67 -10.60 -3.33
N GLN A 978 -8.98 -11.17 -2.17
CA GLN A 978 -8.44 -10.67 -0.92
C GLN A 978 -7.53 -11.73 -0.29
N PRO A 979 -6.36 -11.30 0.19
CA PRO A 979 -6.12 -9.90 0.56
C PRO A 979 -5.58 -8.95 -0.52
N GLY A 980 -5.19 -9.42 -1.73
CA GLY A 980 -4.83 -8.52 -2.84
C GLY A 980 -4.72 -9.15 -4.22
N ALA A 981 -4.51 -8.33 -5.25
CA ALA A 981 -4.33 -8.70 -6.66
C ALA A 981 -2.98 -8.19 -7.22
N GLY A 982 -2.17 -9.11 -7.75
CA GLY A 982 -0.87 -8.80 -8.36
C GLY A 982 -0.83 -9.09 -9.87
N PRO A 983 0.24 -8.67 -10.57
CA PRO A 983 0.40 -8.93 -12.00
C PRO A 983 0.22 -10.40 -12.37
N SER A 984 0.79 -11.32 -11.57
CA SER A 984 0.74 -12.77 -11.78
C SER A 984 -0.67 -13.33 -11.92
N ASP A 985 -1.67 -12.72 -11.30
CA ASP A 985 -3.03 -13.23 -11.23
C ASP A 985 -3.78 -13.11 -12.57
N PHE A 986 -3.26 -12.28 -13.48
CA PHE A 986 -3.82 -12.03 -14.81
C PHE A 986 -3.21 -12.94 -15.89
N TYR A 987 -2.23 -13.78 -15.55
CA TYR A 987 -1.50 -14.58 -16.54
C TYR A 987 -1.65 -16.09 -16.34
N PRO A 988 -1.71 -16.88 -17.43
CA PRO A 988 -1.81 -18.34 -17.37
C PRO A 988 -0.47 -19.04 -17.08
N TYR A 989 0.51 -18.36 -16.45
CA TYR A 989 1.84 -18.92 -16.18
C TYR A 989 1.81 -19.95 -15.06
N ASP A 990 0.97 -19.75 -14.05
CA ASP A 990 0.78 -20.71 -12.97
C ASP A 990 -0.44 -21.60 -13.23
N ARG A 991 -0.18 -22.79 -13.81
CA ARG A 991 -1.20 -23.80 -14.11
C ARG A 991 -1.89 -24.37 -12.86
N GLN A 992 -1.35 -24.14 -11.66
CA GLN A 992 -1.98 -24.61 -10.43
C GLN A 992 -3.23 -23.79 -10.12
N TYR A 993 -3.16 -22.48 -10.29
CA TYR A 993 -4.21 -21.53 -9.90
C TYR A 993 -5.08 -21.03 -11.07
N TRP A 994 -4.62 -21.15 -12.32
CA TRP A 994 -5.42 -20.77 -13.48
C TRP A 994 -6.54 -21.79 -13.80
N LYS A 995 -7.75 -21.30 -14.10
CA LYS A 995 -8.90 -22.07 -14.60
C LYS A 995 -9.57 -21.32 -15.75
N GLU A 996 -9.92 -22.04 -16.82
CA GLU A 996 -10.58 -21.48 -18.03
C GLU A 996 -12.00 -20.92 -17.78
N ARG A 997 -12.58 -21.14 -16.60
CA ARG A 997 -13.88 -20.56 -16.21
C ARG A 997 -13.71 -19.08 -15.83
N TYR A 998 -14.78 -18.31 -15.94
CA TYR A 998 -14.82 -16.90 -15.53
C TYR A 998 -15.31 -16.77 -14.09
N CYS A 999 -14.63 -15.94 -13.31
CA CYS A 999 -15.01 -15.46 -11.99
C CYS A 999 -15.42 -13.99 -12.07
N PHE A 1000 -16.69 -13.70 -11.80
CA PHE A 1000 -17.21 -12.34 -11.66
C PHE A 1000 -17.49 -12.03 -10.19
N VAL A 1001 -17.40 -10.76 -9.81
CA VAL A 1001 -17.97 -10.24 -8.57
C VAL A 1001 -19.37 -9.68 -8.84
N ARG A 1002 -20.28 -9.77 -7.87
CA ARG A 1002 -21.60 -9.11 -7.94
C ARG A 1002 -21.44 -7.61 -8.18
N ALA A 1003 -22.39 -7.00 -8.89
CA ALA A 1003 -22.39 -5.56 -9.20
C ALA A 1003 -23.80 -4.95 -9.05
N GLY A 1004 -23.92 -3.70 -8.60
CA GLY A 1004 -25.20 -3.01 -8.41
C GLY A 1004 -25.64 -2.84 -6.94
N ILE A 1005 -26.95 -2.99 -6.65
CA ILE A 1005 -27.53 -2.82 -5.32
C ILE A 1005 -27.73 -4.18 -4.65
N GLN A 1006 -27.62 -4.25 -3.32
CA GLN A 1006 -28.00 -5.44 -2.56
C GLN A 1006 -29.52 -5.64 -2.57
N ASP A 1007 -29.94 -6.90 -2.44
CA ASP A 1007 -31.30 -7.36 -2.71
C ASP A 1007 -32.27 -7.32 -1.53
#